data_AF-I3KVY9-F1
#
_entry.id   AF-I3KVY9-F1
#
_cell.length_a   1.000
_cell.length_b   1.000
_cell.length_c   1.000
_cell.angle_alpha   90.00
_cell.angle_beta   90.00
_cell.angle_gamma   90.00
#
_symmetry.space_group_name_H-M   'P 1'
#
loop_
_entity.id
_entity.type
_entity.pdbx_description
1 polymer ?
#
loop_
_entity_poly.entity_id
_entity_poly.type
_entity_poly.pdbx_seq_one_letter_code
_entity_poly.pdbx_strand_id
1 'polypeptide(L)'
;MKDTGSEEEGGGGDGRDNIGQTEKSQSWIPKIIKKRVCSTFVEDSVSNGALCQCGAARDDHASAALGDYFSTAIVNQWKSMQHSSERPTDAFGEVQFAGASKRHSYFLRLSWSTEPSMVYTILTAHWHLPLPNLVVSVVGGEGKTQVKTWVREVLRQGLVKASQSTGAWILTTGLREGVGRCVGQAVRDHATAASSYSLNKVVALGIAPWGLVEKREQLVNPQGSFPAKYYVQNISQDSCYLDNNYQAFLLVDDGSVGRRGGETDFRARLEEYISHQRTGIWGSGSIDIPVLCMLISGETDMLKRMDLSLKKSIPWLVLAGSGGLADFLSDILENRSSAPAVPSSGEGNSEAPKTPSVDLKDRVAERFKKHFPSEAQTDKLVEQALSIYQNKDLITVYHGEHESPNDFDTVLLKTLVGASKQQSSVEANPYTDELKLAVTWNRVDIAKTELFNGDIQWKYEDLEDSMTDALINDKPQFVRLFTENGLNILEYLTYGRLESLYRSVPDGTVLYQLLQQCLAERLAIVERPSPSEKQNSSSKMVKDNNQSGPVKEVTLFEVSGVLELLMGDVCQPFYYKALGLEFTSSKRTALRRANKVLRGDSFYRELRCPHPWASLFLWAVLQNRREMALFFWEMAGEAVLSALTGCNILRDLSKLEEETETKLSMKELAQTFENLAHDIFSSCYRSDENRSFTLLIRKSPIWGDTTVLQMGMSADARLFFSNDGVQSLLSQIWWGDMKRNTEVWKLLLAFFCPILCVPYRPPQRPFIVSRWRQFWFAPVTSFLGNVLMYFLFLLLFAYVLLVDFEPPPPSGPGAAECVLYFWVFTLVCEEIRQTIFLGTMTWRQRFRLYIQDVWNKCDLTAISLFIVGLICRMFHWSYEFGRDVLCLDYMVFTLRLIHIFAIHKQLGPKIIIVGKMMKDVFFFLFFLGVWLMAYGVANQALIYSYDPNPNRIFRRVFYRPYLHIFGQIPVEEMDVGKDWDINCTDNVTLIESGEEPCRTHESNWLVVILLVVYLLVTNILLINLLIAMFSYTFSKVQEHSDTYWKFQRYNLIVEYHSRPSLAPPFIILSHINLFIKRVIRKVPSVKIHHFVLDLEPKSANRLSTWETIQKEDFLTARNKIQKSSDSERLKRMSAKVDGVLKHLSESRDFEHRLRSLENQMEYCSSALSWVVDTLSQGSTFKPPRPPPLRGIY
;
A
#
# COMPACT_ATOMS: atom_id res chain seq x y z
N MET A 1 39.81 -21.40 7.19
CA MET A 1 39.76 -22.68 6.45
C MET A 1 38.50 -22.63 5.59
N LYS A 2 38.66 -22.22 4.33
CA LYS A 2 38.48 -23.09 3.15
C LYS A 2 37.11 -23.78 3.16
N ASP A 3 36.16 -23.20 2.42
CA ASP A 3 35.77 -23.81 1.16
C ASP A 3 35.22 -22.78 0.17
N THR A 4 35.78 -22.86 -1.03
CA THR A 4 35.42 -22.18 -2.27
C THR A 4 34.45 -23.05 -3.05
N GLY A 5 33.35 -22.50 -3.54
CA GLY A 5 32.51 -23.06 -4.60
C GLY A 5 31.76 -21.90 -5.27
N SER A 6 32.27 -21.39 -6.39
CA SER A 6 31.80 -21.71 -7.74
C SER A 6 30.37 -21.22 -8.00
N GLU A 7 30.30 -20.04 -8.62
CA GLU A 7 29.12 -19.54 -9.33
C GLU A 7 28.76 -20.52 -10.44
N GLU A 8 27.66 -21.25 -10.28
CA GLU A 8 26.93 -21.90 -11.36
C GLU A 8 25.58 -21.20 -11.52
N GLU A 9 25.24 -20.89 -12.77
CA GLU A 9 24.00 -20.28 -13.21
C GLU A 9 22.77 -21.10 -12.76
N GLY A 10 22.12 -20.65 -11.69
CA GLY A 10 20.87 -21.21 -11.18
C GLY A 10 19.65 -20.80 -12.00
N GLY A 11 19.50 -21.37 -13.20
CA GLY A 11 18.25 -21.37 -13.94
C GLY A 11 17.31 -22.50 -13.50
N GLY A 12 16.15 -22.13 -12.95
CA GLY A 12 14.93 -22.96 -12.93
C GLY A 12 14.87 -24.06 -11.87
N GLY A 13 14.32 -23.74 -10.70
CA GLY A 13 14.08 -24.71 -9.64
C GLY A 13 13.00 -24.29 -8.65
N ASP A 14 11.82 -23.89 -9.12
CA ASP A 14 10.67 -23.52 -8.25
C ASP A 14 9.39 -24.34 -8.56
N GLY A 15 9.55 -25.48 -9.25
CA GLY A 15 8.43 -26.26 -9.79
C GLY A 15 8.07 -27.53 -9.03
N ARG A 16 8.83 -27.96 -8.01
CA ARG A 16 8.65 -29.30 -7.41
C ARG A 16 7.93 -29.34 -6.06
N ASP A 17 8.01 -28.29 -5.25
CA ASP A 17 7.42 -28.33 -3.90
C ASP A 17 5.94 -27.91 -3.84
N ASN A 18 5.41 -27.24 -4.88
CA ASN A 18 4.00 -26.89 -4.97
C ASN A 18 3.07 -28.04 -5.44
N ILE A 19 3.60 -29.08 -6.09
CA ILE A 19 2.79 -30.16 -6.69
C ILE A 19 2.08 -31.02 -5.62
N GLY A 20 2.72 -31.24 -4.47
CA GLY A 20 2.18 -32.07 -3.39
C GLY A 20 1.08 -31.43 -2.53
N GLN A 21 0.95 -30.10 -2.53
CA GLN A 21 -0.10 -29.39 -1.78
C GLN A 21 -1.40 -29.23 -2.60
N THR A 22 -1.32 -29.07 -3.93
CA THR A 22 -2.50 -28.96 -4.81
C THR A 22 -3.28 -30.26 -4.95
N GLU A 23 -2.59 -31.43 -4.95
CA GLU A 23 -3.26 -32.74 -5.02
C GLU A 23 -4.20 -32.99 -3.82
N LYS A 24 -3.82 -32.55 -2.60
CA LYS A 24 -4.65 -32.73 -1.40
C LYS A 24 -5.82 -31.75 -1.33
N SER A 25 -5.71 -30.56 -1.92
CA SER A 25 -6.72 -29.50 -1.80
C SER A 25 -7.91 -29.64 -2.75
N GLN A 26 -7.79 -30.41 -3.85
CA GLN A 26 -8.84 -30.52 -4.89
C GLN A 26 -9.57 -31.89 -4.95
N SER A 27 -9.31 -32.79 -3.99
CA SER A 27 -9.97 -34.11 -3.90
C SER A 27 -11.50 -34.08 -3.70
N TRP A 28 -12.08 -32.90 -3.46
CA TRP A 28 -13.51 -32.67 -3.32
C TRP A 28 -14.22 -32.47 -4.67
N ILE A 29 -13.52 -32.05 -5.73
CA ILE A 29 -14.09 -31.78 -7.06
C ILE A 29 -14.90 -32.97 -7.60
N PRO A 30 -14.37 -34.21 -7.67
CA PRO A 30 -15.14 -35.36 -8.17
C PRO A 30 -16.30 -35.76 -7.24
N LYS A 31 -16.34 -35.29 -5.98
CA LYS A 31 -17.44 -35.57 -5.04
C LYS A 31 -18.64 -34.64 -5.29
N ILE A 32 -18.40 -33.44 -5.79
CA ILE A 32 -19.42 -32.39 -5.96
C ILE A 32 -19.80 -32.23 -7.44
N ILE A 33 -18.81 -32.15 -8.33
CA ILE A 33 -19.01 -31.93 -9.77
C ILE A 33 -19.23 -33.28 -10.46
N LYS A 34 -20.28 -33.31 -11.30
CA LYS A 34 -20.67 -34.48 -12.06
C LYS A 34 -20.46 -34.25 -13.56
N LYS A 35 -20.31 -35.34 -14.30
CA LYS A 35 -20.35 -35.44 -15.76
C LYS A 35 -21.57 -36.24 -16.21
N ARG A 36 -21.88 -36.25 -17.51
CA ARG A 36 -22.93 -37.09 -18.09
C ARG A 36 -22.36 -38.15 -19.01
N VAL A 37 -23.00 -39.32 -18.99
CA VAL A 37 -22.67 -40.43 -19.88
C VAL A 37 -23.96 -41.01 -20.43
N CYS A 38 -24.01 -41.25 -21.74
CA CYS A 38 -25.14 -41.91 -22.38
C CYS A 38 -25.40 -43.28 -21.74
N SER A 39 -26.63 -43.52 -21.31
CA SER A 39 -27.04 -44.74 -20.60
C SER A 39 -28.02 -45.60 -21.39
N THR A 40 -28.54 -45.12 -22.51
CA THR A 40 -29.48 -45.85 -23.37
C THR A 40 -29.05 -45.72 -24.82
N PHE A 41 -28.82 -46.86 -25.50
CA PHE A 41 -28.52 -46.88 -26.93
C PHE A 41 -29.80 -46.66 -27.74
N VAL A 42 -29.83 -45.60 -28.55
CA VAL A 42 -30.93 -45.29 -29.48
C VAL A 42 -30.32 -45.27 -30.88
N GLU A 43 -30.79 -46.11 -31.80
CA GLU A 43 -30.17 -46.23 -33.12
C GLU A 43 -30.34 -44.96 -33.96
N ASP A 44 -29.23 -44.50 -34.56
CA ASP A 44 -29.26 -43.40 -35.53
C ASP A 44 -29.52 -43.93 -36.94
N SER A 45 -30.69 -43.57 -37.48
CA SER A 45 -31.14 -43.94 -38.83
C SER A 45 -30.19 -43.49 -39.94
N VAL A 46 -29.38 -42.46 -39.71
CA VAL A 46 -28.44 -41.92 -40.70
C VAL A 46 -27.17 -42.79 -40.82
N SER A 47 -26.87 -43.58 -39.79
CA SER A 47 -25.61 -44.33 -39.66
C SER A 47 -25.77 -45.85 -39.88
N ASN A 48 -26.91 -46.30 -40.43
CA ASN A 48 -27.25 -47.73 -40.56
C ASN A 48 -27.12 -48.52 -39.24
N GLY A 49 -27.43 -47.90 -38.09
CA GLY A 49 -27.38 -48.55 -36.77
C GLY A 49 -25.99 -48.73 -36.15
N ALA A 50 -24.93 -48.21 -36.79
CA ALA A 50 -23.55 -48.29 -36.27
C ALA A 50 -23.29 -47.32 -35.12
N LEU A 51 -23.98 -46.17 -35.11
CA LEU A 51 -23.87 -45.15 -34.08
C LEU A 51 -25.19 -45.01 -33.31
N CYS A 52 -25.06 -44.67 -32.03
CA CYS A 52 -26.17 -44.17 -31.25
C CYS A 52 -26.53 -42.75 -31.72
N GLN A 53 -27.78 -42.33 -31.51
CA GLN A 53 -28.19 -40.93 -31.67
C GLN A 53 -27.50 -39.98 -30.68
N CYS A 54 -26.73 -40.48 -29.69
CA CYS A 54 -25.81 -39.63 -28.93
C CYS A 54 -24.50 -39.34 -29.68
N GLY A 55 -24.20 -40.05 -30.77
CA GLY A 55 -22.98 -39.94 -31.58
C GLY A 55 -21.84 -40.88 -31.17
N ALA A 56 -21.96 -41.61 -30.05
CA ALA A 56 -20.97 -42.61 -29.63
C ALA A 56 -21.19 -43.96 -30.34
N ALA A 57 -20.11 -44.73 -30.52
CA ALA A 57 -20.19 -46.07 -31.10
C ALA A 57 -20.89 -47.03 -30.13
N ARG A 58 -21.39 -48.14 -30.68
CA ARG A 58 -22.06 -49.18 -29.87
C ARG A 58 -21.13 -49.75 -28.79
N ASP A 59 -19.84 -49.88 -29.09
CA ASP A 59 -18.81 -50.40 -28.18
C ASP A 59 -18.46 -49.45 -27.02
N ASP A 60 -18.73 -48.15 -27.17
CA ASP A 60 -18.43 -47.12 -26.16
C ASP A 60 -19.48 -47.08 -25.03
N HIS A 61 -20.59 -47.80 -25.17
CA HIS A 61 -21.66 -47.85 -24.18
C HIS A 61 -21.37 -48.94 -23.13
N ALA A 62 -21.61 -48.62 -21.84
CA ALA A 62 -21.48 -49.62 -20.78
C ALA A 62 -22.43 -50.80 -21.03
N SER A 63 -22.05 -52.02 -20.63
CA SER A 63 -22.87 -53.24 -20.83
C SER A 63 -24.30 -53.12 -20.28
N ALA A 64 -24.51 -52.34 -19.22
CA ALA A 64 -25.83 -52.03 -18.67
C ALA A 64 -26.73 -51.17 -19.60
N ALA A 65 -26.15 -50.39 -20.51
CA ALA A 65 -26.85 -49.55 -21.49
C ALA A 65 -27.26 -50.32 -22.77
N LEU A 66 -26.68 -51.50 -22.97
CA LEU A 66 -26.95 -52.43 -24.07
C LEU A 66 -27.92 -53.55 -23.69
N GLY A 67 -28.35 -53.61 -22.42
CA GLY A 67 -29.28 -54.64 -21.94
C GLY A 67 -30.70 -54.41 -22.43
N ASP A 68 -31.31 -55.44 -23.04
CA ASP A 68 -32.68 -55.48 -23.56
C ASP A 68 -33.76 -55.39 -22.46
N TYR A 69 -33.81 -54.30 -21.68
CA TYR A 69 -34.92 -54.02 -20.78
C TYR A 69 -36.00 -53.20 -21.50
N PHE A 70 -36.85 -53.88 -22.27
CA PHE A 70 -38.23 -53.51 -22.67
C PHE A 70 -38.53 -52.10 -23.23
N SER A 71 -37.54 -51.22 -23.40
CA SER A 71 -37.74 -49.77 -23.64
C SER A 71 -37.10 -49.28 -24.94
N THR A 72 -36.26 -50.08 -25.60
CA THR A 72 -35.58 -49.74 -26.86
C THR A 72 -36.53 -49.65 -28.06
N ALA A 73 -37.71 -50.27 -27.99
CA ALA A 73 -38.67 -50.29 -29.09
C ALA A 73 -39.63 -49.08 -29.16
N ILE A 74 -39.62 -48.17 -28.17
CA ILE A 74 -40.61 -47.06 -28.07
C ILE A 74 -39.97 -45.67 -28.27
N VAL A 75 -38.64 -45.55 -28.20
CA VAL A 75 -37.95 -44.26 -28.26
C VAL A 75 -37.32 -44.02 -29.63
N ASN A 76 -37.94 -43.17 -30.44
CA ASN A 76 -37.41 -42.79 -31.76
C ASN A 76 -36.41 -41.61 -31.71
N GLN A 77 -36.34 -40.88 -30.59
CA GLN A 77 -35.51 -39.67 -30.47
C GLN A 77 -34.75 -39.63 -29.13
N TRP A 78 -33.43 -39.52 -29.21
CA TRP A 78 -32.54 -39.35 -28.07
C TRP A 78 -32.64 -37.93 -27.50
N LYS A 79 -32.66 -37.85 -26.17
CA LYS A 79 -32.70 -36.62 -25.37
C LYS A 79 -31.78 -36.78 -24.17
N SER A 80 -30.80 -35.87 -24.03
CA SER A 80 -29.82 -35.91 -22.94
C SER A 80 -30.46 -36.11 -21.56
N MET A 81 -31.53 -35.35 -21.23
CA MET A 81 -32.14 -35.41 -19.91
C MET A 81 -32.69 -36.79 -19.52
N GLN A 82 -33.19 -37.57 -20.49
CA GLN A 82 -33.85 -38.87 -20.26
C GLN A 82 -32.92 -40.07 -20.52
N HIS A 83 -31.93 -39.90 -21.39
CA HIS A 83 -31.12 -40.99 -21.98
C HIS A 83 -29.64 -40.95 -21.55
N SER A 84 -29.29 -40.06 -20.61
CA SER A 84 -27.96 -39.98 -20.00
C SER A 84 -28.05 -40.03 -18.47
N SER A 85 -26.98 -40.51 -17.85
CA SER A 85 -26.83 -40.62 -16.40
C SER A 85 -25.69 -39.75 -15.89
N GLU A 86 -25.83 -39.19 -14.69
CA GLU A 86 -24.78 -38.39 -14.05
C GLU A 86 -23.78 -39.29 -13.30
N ARG A 87 -22.48 -39.03 -13.48
CA ARG A 87 -21.38 -39.73 -12.79
C ARG A 87 -20.37 -38.71 -12.22
N PRO A 88 -19.53 -39.09 -11.24
CA PRO A 88 -18.42 -38.25 -10.78
C PRO A 88 -17.52 -37.80 -11.94
N THR A 89 -17.07 -36.55 -11.92
CA THR A 89 -16.17 -36.04 -12.95
C THR A 89 -14.78 -36.68 -12.86
N ASP A 90 -14.18 -36.95 -14.02
CA ASP A 90 -12.89 -37.63 -14.17
C ASP A 90 -11.89 -36.83 -15.02
N ALA A 91 -12.21 -35.57 -15.34
CA ALA A 91 -11.35 -34.70 -16.13
C ALA A 91 -11.37 -33.30 -15.51
N PHE A 92 -10.34 -32.99 -14.73
CA PHE A 92 -10.14 -31.69 -14.09
C PHE A 92 -8.65 -31.46 -13.79
N GLY A 93 -8.24 -30.20 -13.72
CA GLY A 93 -6.90 -29.80 -13.31
C GLY A 93 -6.32 -28.70 -14.19
N GLU A 94 -5.02 -28.79 -14.47
CA GLU A 94 -4.27 -27.87 -15.32
C GLU A 94 -3.87 -28.55 -16.63
N VAL A 95 -4.01 -27.86 -17.76
CA VAL A 95 -3.56 -28.33 -19.08
C VAL A 95 -2.34 -27.53 -19.52
N GLN A 96 -1.33 -28.25 -20.02
CA GLN A 96 -0.14 -27.70 -20.66
C GLN A 96 -0.13 -28.13 -22.13
N PHE A 97 -0.17 -27.14 -23.02
CA PHE A 97 -0.12 -27.37 -24.47
C PHE A 97 1.32 -27.67 -24.91
N ALA A 98 1.53 -28.76 -25.64
CA ALA A 98 2.85 -29.11 -26.15
C ALA A 98 3.32 -28.08 -27.20
N GLY A 99 4.41 -27.34 -26.91
CA GLY A 99 4.97 -26.32 -27.82
C GLY A 99 5.31 -24.98 -27.14
N ALA A 100 4.89 -23.87 -27.77
CA ALA A 100 5.42 -22.50 -27.61
C ALA A 100 5.04 -21.73 -26.31
N SER A 101 4.24 -22.29 -25.40
CA SER A 101 3.81 -21.60 -24.17
C SER A 101 4.00 -22.49 -22.95
N LYS A 102 4.76 -22.03 -21.96
CA LYS A 102 4.85 -22.67 -20.62
C LYS A 102 3.64 -22.34 -19.74
N ARG A 103 2.64 -21.61 -20.25
CA ARG A 103 1.46 -21.20 -19.47
C ARG A 103 0.54 -22.40 -19.22
N HIS A 104 0.14 -22.57 -17.97
CA HIS A 104 -0.86 -23.54 -17.59
C HIS A 104 -2.25 -22.90 -17.69
N SER A 105 -3.22 -23.64 -18.22
CA SER A 105 -4.62 -23.22 -18.24
C SER A 105 -5.44 -24.19 -17.39
N TYR A 106 -6.42 -23.71 -16.64
CA TYR A 106 -7.29 -24.61 -15.87
C TYR A 106 -8.33 -25.25 -16.78
N PHE A 107 -8.74 -26.49 -16.50
CA PHE A 107 -9.87 -27.11 -17.19
C PHE A 107 -10.74 -27.91 -16.21
N LEU A 108 -12.04 -27.91 -16.45
CA LEU A 108 -13.02 -28.66 -15.66
C LEU A 108 -14.10 -29.23 -16.58
N ARG A 109 -14.25 -30.55 -16.58
CA ARG A 109 -15.41 -31.23 -17.16
C ARG A 109 -16.58 -31.18 -16.18
N LEU A 110 -17.73 -30.71 -16.65
CA LEU A 110 -18.94 -30.57 -15.84
C LEU A 110 -20.19 -30.87 -16.64
N SER A 111 -21.25 -31.35 -15.99
CA SER A 111 -22.53 -31.58 -16.64
C SER A 111 -23.24 -30.27 -16.94
N TRP A 112 -23.94 -30.19 -18.07
CA TRP A 112 -24.76 -29.02 -18.42
C TRP A 112 -25.82 -28.66 -17.37
N SER A 113 -26.23 -29.58 -16.48
CA SER A 113 -27.19 -29.36 -15.37
C SER A 113 -26.56 -28.75 -14.11
N THR A 114 -25.23 -28.69 -14.01
CA THR A 114 -24.51 -28.18 -12.83
C THR A 114 -24.95 -26.75 -12.47
N GLU A 115 -25.00 -26.44 -11.17
CA GLU A 115 -25.39 -25.12 -10.69
C GLU A 115 -24.29 -24.08 -10.96
N PRO A 116 -24.61 -22.91 -11.56
CA PRO A 116 -23.62 -21.87 -11.85
C PRO A 116 -22.89 -21.29 -10.62
N SER A 117 -23.53 -21.27 -9.46
CA SER A 117 -22.97 -20.74 -8.20
C SER A 117 -21.69 -21.47 -7.77
N MET A 118 -21.67 -22.79 -7.92
CA MET A 118 -20.52 -23.64 -7.66
C MET A 118 -19.37 -23.32 -8.62
N VAL A 119 -19.68 -23.15 -9.91
CA VAL A 119 -18.68 -22.85 -10.94
C VAL A 119 -18.08 -21.46 -10.72
N TYR A 120 -18.89 -20.47 -10.38
CA TYR A 120 -18.42 -19.14 -10.02
C TYR A 120 -17.47 -19.15 -8.82
N THR A 121 -17.79 -19.96 -7.80
CA THR A 121 -16.93 -20.17 -6.62
C THR A 121 -15.61 -20.84 -7.02
N ILE A 122 -15.62 -21.81 -7.93
CA ILE A 122 -14.39 -22.43 -8.45
C ILE A 122 -13.52 -21.40 -9.18
N LEU A 123 -14.11 -20.61 -10.08
CA LEU A 123 -13.39 -19.60 -10.86
C LEU A 123 -12.71 -18.57 -9.93
N THR A 124 -13.40 -18.11 -8.89
CA THR A 124 -12.94 -17.00 -8.03
C THR A 124 -12.13 -17.47 -6.83
N ALA A 125 -12.63 -18.43 -6.05
CA ALA A 125 -12.01 -18.86 -4.79
C ALA A 125 -10.92 -19.92 -4.98
N HIS A 126 -11.06 -20.82 -5.97
CA HIS A 126 -10.11 -21.92 -6.18
C HIS A 126 -9.09 -21.67 -7.28
N TRP A 127 -9.50 -21.09 -8.41
CA TRP A 127 -8.59 -20.72 -9.50
C TRP A 127 -8.02 -19.32 -9.35
N HIS A 128 -8.44 -18.57 -8.31
CA HIS A 128 -7.99 -17.23 -7.98
C HIS A 128 -8.06 -16.25 -9.16
N LEU A 129 -9.09 -16.39 -10.00
CA LEU A 129 -9.34 -15.41 -11.06
C LEU A 129 -9.87 -14.11 -10.44
N PRO A 130 -9.39 -12.94 -10.89
CA PRO A 130 -9.89 -11.67 -10.41
C PRO A 130 -11.38 -11.51 -10.74
N LEU A 131 -12.14 -10.99 -9.78
CA LEU A 131 -13.58 -10.70 -9.96
C LEU A 131 -13.77 -9.72 -11.14
N PRO A 132 -14.67 -10.01 -12.10
CA PRO A 132 -14.89 -9.15 -13.24
C PRO A 132 -15.71 -7.92 -12.87
N ASN A 133 -15.33 -6.75 -13.40
CA ASN A 133 -16.19 -5.55 -13.35
C ASN A 133 -17.21 -5.51 -14.52
N LEU A 134 -17.00 -6.37 -15.52
CA LEU A 134 -17.83 -6.52 -16.72
C LEU A 134 -17.60 -7.92 -17.28
N VAL A 135 -18.63 -8.52 -17.84
CA VAL A 135 -18.49 -9.76 -18.64
C VAL A 135 -18.96 -9.50 -20.06
N VAL A 136 -18.06 -9.72 -21.03
CA VAL A 136 -18.38 -9.66 -22.45
C VAL A 136 -18.46 -11.08 -23.00
N SER A 137 -19.67 -11.50 -23.35
CA SER A 137 -19.94 -12.80 -23.94
C SER A 137 -19.94 -12.71 -25.45
N VAL A 138 -18.85 -13.15 -26.09
CA VAL A 138 -18.74 -13.15 -27.54
C VAL A 138 -19.43 -14.39 -28.10
N VAL A 139 -20.44 -14.15 -28.91
CA VAL A 139 -21.25 -15.17 -29.61
C VAL A 139 -21.10 -14.91 -31.09
N GLY A 140 -20.86 -15.95 -31.88
CA GLY A 140 -20.70 -15.75 -33.31
C GLY A 140 -20.80 -17.04 -34.11
N GLY A 141 -20.79 -16.86 -35.43
CA GLY A 141 -20.94 -17.94 -36.42
C GLY A 141 -20.03 -19.14 -36.12
N GLU A 142 -20.64 -20.32 -36.08
CA GLU A 142 -19.98 -21.57 -35.69
C GLU A 142 -19.37 -22.32 -36.88
N GLY A 143 -19.48 -21.74 -38.08
CA GLY A 143 -19.06 -22.35 -39.35
C GLY A 143 -17.72 -21.86 -39.93
N LYS A 144 -17.39 -22.44 -41.10
CA LYS A 144 -16.17 -22.23 -41.91
C LYS A 144 -16.04 -20.83 -42.55
N THR A 145 -16.96 -19.91 -42.27
CA THR A 145 -16.96 -18.57 -42.85
C THR A 145 -15.85 -17.72 -42.25
N GLN A 146 -14.91 -17.25 -43.07
CA GLN A 146 -13.83 -16.40 -42.58
C GLN A 146 -14.38 -15.07 -42.06
N VAL A 147 -14.09 -14.77 -40.78
CA VAL A 147 -14.39 -13.48 -40.16
C VAL A 147 -13.70 -12.36 -40.95
N LYS A 148 -14.44 -11.31 -41.30
CA LYS A 148 -13.94 -10.13 -42.04
C LYS A 148 -12.78 -9.46 -41.30
N THR A 149 -11.85 -8.85 -42.04
CA THR A 149 -10.63 -8.26 -41.49
C THR A 149 -10.88 -7.13 -40.49
N TRP A 150 -11.82 -6.22 -40.78
CA TRP A 150 -12.16 -5.12 -39.88
C TRP A 150 -12.75 -5.63 -38.54
N VAL A 151 -13.53 -6.71 -38.55
CA VAL A 151 -14.07 -7.33 -37.33
C VAL A 151 -12.95 -7.91 -36.47
N ARG A 152 -11.91 -8.49 -37.10
CA ARG A 152 -10.70 -8.94 -36.36
C ARG A 152 -9.98 -7.76 -35.72
N GLU A 153 -9.96 -6.61 -36.37
CA GLU A 153 -9.36 -5.39 -35.80
C GLU A 153 -10.19 -4.87 -34.61
N VAL A 154 -11.52 -4.87 -34.70
CA VAL A 154 -12.40 -4.51 -33.56
C VAL A 154 -12.18 -5.46 -32.38
N LEU A 155 -12.04 -6.77 -32.62
CA LEU A 155 -11.71 -7.73 -31.57
C LEU A 155 -10.31 -7.48 -30.97
N ARG A 156 -9.31 -7.15 -31.82
CA ARG A 156 -7.91 -6.97 -31.41
C ARG A 156 -7.65 -5.66 -30.69
N GLN A 157 -8.08 -4.53 -31.25
CA GLN A 157 -7.82 -3.19 -30.73
C GLN A 157 -8.95 -2.65 -29.86
N GLY A 158 -10.20 -3.02 -30.15
CA GLY A 158 -11.37 -2.59 -29.36
C GLY A 158 -11.56 -3.48 -28.15
N LEU A 159 -12.06 -4.71 -28.35
CA LEU A 159 -12.50 -5.60 -27.26
C LEU A 159 -11.40 -5.92 -26.25
N VAL A 160 -10.20 -6.30 -26.70
CA VAL A 160 -9.11 -6.70 -25.79
C VAL A 160 -8.61 -5.50 -24.95
N LYS A 161 -8.49 -4.32 -25.58
CA LYS A 161 -8.12 -3.08 -24.89
C LYS A 161 -9.19 -2.64 -23.90
N ALA A 162 -10.47 -2.69 -24.29
CA ALA A 162 -11.62 -2.46 -23.43
C ALA A 162 -11.57 -3.36 -22.20
N SER A 163 -11.37 -4.66 -22.42
CA SER A 163 -11.36 -5.69 -21.38
C SER A 163 -10.19 -5.53 -20.42
N GLN A 164 -9.02 -5.10 -20.91
CA GLN A 164 -7.87 -4.82 -20.06
C GLN A 164 -8.11 -3.61 -19.15
N SER A 165 -8.64 -2.52 -19.72
CA SER A 165 -8.86 -1.28 -18.97
C SER A 165 -9.94 -1.42 -17.89
N THR A 166 -11.01 -2.16 -18.19
CA THR A 166 -12.13 -2.40 -17.28
C THR A 166 -11.89 -3.55 -16.31
N GLY A 167 -11.01 -4.49 -16.63
CA GLY A 167 -10.89 -5.76 -15.92
C GLY A 167 -12.04 -6.72 -16.24
N ALA A 168 -12.45 -6.78 -17.51
CA ALA A 168 -13.56 -7.61 -17.95
C ALA A 168 -13.16 -9.07 -18.21
N TRP A 169 -14.10 -9.99 -18.02
CA TRP A 169 -13.98 -11.36 -18.52
C TRP A 169 -14.52 -11.46 -19.94
N ILE A 170 -13.79 -12.16 -20.80
CA ILE A 170 -14.24 -12.50 -22.14
C ILE A 170 -14.70 -13.97 -22.13
N LEU A 171 -16.01 -14.19 -22.29
CA LEU A 171 -16.58 -15.53 -22.46
C LEU A 171 -16.71 -15.86 -23.94
N THR A 172 -16.28 -17.04 -24.34
CA THR A 172 -16.39 -17.56 -25.72
C THR A 172 -16.28 -19.08 -25.73
N THR A 173 -16.29 -19.72 -26.90
CA THR A 173 -16.28 -21.19 -27.01
C THR A 173 -14.94 -21.81 -26.64
N GLY A 174 -13.83 -21.07 -26.72
CA GLY A 174 -12.48 -21.56 -26.36
C GLY A 174 -11.89 -22.62 -27.30
N LEU A 175 -12.59 -22.92 -28.41
CA LEU A 175 -12.12 -23.80 -29.48
C LEU A 175 -11.34 -23.01 -30.54
N ARG A 176 -10.39 -23.67 -31.21
CA ARG A 176 -9.58 -23.10 -32.30
C ARG A 176 -10.35 -22.99 -33.63
N GLU A 177 -11.64 -22.64 -33.58
CA GLU A 177 -12.55 -22.50 -34.73
C GLU A 177 -13.30 -21.15 -34.66
N GLY A 178 -13.73 -20.65 -35.83
CA GLY A 178 -14.64 -19.51 -35.96
C GLY A 178 -14.17 -18.25 -35.22
N VAL A 179 -15.12 -17.60 -34.53
CA VAL A 179 -14.85 -16.38 -33.75
C VAL A 179 -13.97 -16.66 -32.52
N GLY A 180 -14.07 -17.83 -31.90
CA GLY A 180 -13.26 -18.23 -30.75
C GLY A 180 -11.76 -18.18 -31.03
N ARG A 181 -11.35 -18.62 -32.23
CA ARG A 181 -9.96 -18.51 -32.70
C ARG A 181 -9.52 -17.05 -32.89
N CYS A 182 -10.36 -16.19 -33.44
CA CYS A 182 -10.03 -14.77 -33.63
C CYS A 182 -9.84 -14.05 -32.29
N VAL A 183 -10.69 -14.34 -31.30
CA VAL A 183 -10.55 -13.83 -29.93
C VAL A 183 -9.26 -14.34 -29.28
N GLY A 184 -8.96 -15.63 -29.41
CA GLY A 184 -7.71 -16.22 -28.89
C GLY A 184 -6.46 -15.58 -29.50
N GLN A 185 -6.46 -15.34 -30.81
CA GLN A 185 -5.38 -14.63 -31.50
C GLN A 185 -5.26 -13.17 -31.03
N ALA A 186 -6.37 -12.46 -30.86
CA ALA A 186 -6.38 -11.09 -30.36
C ALA A 186 -5.79 -10.99 -28.94
N VAL A 187 -6.18 -11.89 -28.03
CA VAL A 187 -5.65 -11.97 -26.66
C VAL A 187 -4.14 -12.28 -26.67
N ARG A 188 -3.70 -13.18 -27.56
CA ARG A 188 -2.28 -13.51 -27.71
C ARG A 188 -1.46 -12.33 -28.22
N ASP A 189 -1.90 -11.71 -29.31
CA ASP A 189 -1.19 -10.61 -29.96
C ASP A 189 -1.02 -9.45 -28.97
N HIS A 190 -2.07 -9.18 -28.17
CA HIS A 190 -2.00 -8.23 -27.07
C HIS A 190 -1.07 -8.68 -25.94
N ALA A 191 -1.10 -9.94 -25.52
CA ALA A 191 -0.20 -10.47 -24.49
C ALA A 191 1.27 -10.41 -24.93
N THR A 192 1.56 -10.51 -26.23
CA THR A 192 2.91 -10.33 -26.78
C THR A 192 3.32 -8.87 -26.94
N ALA A 193 2.37 -7.97 -27.18
CA ALA A 193 2.61 -6.54 -27.34
C ALA A 193 2.66 -5.77 -26.01
N ALA A 194 1.91 -6.23 -25.00
CA ALA A 194 1.88 -5.64 -23.68
C ALA A 194 3.18 -5.91 -22.92
N SER A 195 3.69 -4.90 -22.24
CA SER A 195 4.83 -5.06 -21.33
C SER A 195 4.44 -5.96 -20.15
N SER A 196 5.41 -6.71 -19.63
CA SER A 196 5.27 -7.63 -18.48
C SER A 196 4.72 -6.97 -17.20
N TYR A 197 4.67 -5.63 -17.16
CA TYR A 197 4.26 -4.78 -16.04
C TYR A 197 2.80 -4.32 -16.07
N SER A 198 1.98 -4.74 -17.03
CA SER A 198 0.56 -4.38 -17.02
C SER A 198 -0.19 -5.04 -15.84
N LEU A 199 -0.76 -4.21 -14.96
CA LEU A 199 -1.46 -4.60 -13.72
C LEU A 199 -2.68 -5.52 -13.98
N ASN A 200 -3.40 -5.29 -15.08
CA ASN A 200 -4.60 -6.07 -15.43
C ASN A 200 -4.30 -6.99 -16.61
N LYS A 201 -4.23 -8.30 -16.35
CA LYS A 201 -4.17 -9.33 -17.40
C LYS A 201 -5.58 -9.62 -17.90
N VAL A 202 -5.75 -9.66 -19.23
CA VAL A 202 -7.03 -10.01 -19.85
C VAL A 202 -7.38 -11.47 -19.53
N VAL A 203 -8.56 -11.69 -18.93
CA VAL A 203 -9.08 -13.01 -18.58
C VAL A 203 -10.04 -13.47 -19.67
N ALA A 204 -9.63 -14.50 -20.41
CA ALA A 204 -10.47 -15.15 -21.41
C ALA A 204 -10.82 -16.56 -20.94
N LEU A 205 -12.12 -16.87 -20.91
CA LEU A 205 -12.69 -18.13 -20.48
C LEU A 205 -13.35 -18.84 -21.67
N GLY A 206 -12.96 -20.11 -21.88
CA GLY A 206 -13.54 -20.97 -22.90
C GLY A 206 -14.65 -21.85 -22.32
N ILE A 207 -15.86 -21.78 -22.86
CA ILE A 207 -16.98 -22.68 -22.54
C ILE A 207 -17.21 -23.55 -23.77
N ALA A 208 -16.69 -24.78 -23.74
CA ALA A 208 -16.69 -25.68 -24.88
C ALA A 208 -17.55 -26.93 -24.59
N PRO A 209 -18.24 -27.49 -25.59
CA PRO A 209 -18.89 -28.78 -25.46
C PRO A 209 -17.85 -29.91 -25.45
N TRP A 210 -17.87 -30.76 -24.42
CA TRP A 210 -16.97 -31.90 -24.26
C TRP A 210 -17.07 -32.91 -25.41
N GLY A 211 -18.25 -33.01 -26.02
CA GLY A 211 -18.53 -33.88 -27.17
C GLY A 211 -17.68 -33.59 -28.40
N LEU A 212 -17.22 -32.34 -28.58
CA LEU A 212 -16.47 -31.87 -29.76
C LEU A 212 -14.97 -31.72 -29.54
N VAL A 213 -14.48 -31.79 -28.31
CA VAL A 213 -13.06 -31.59 -28.03
C VAL A 213 -12.24 -32.74 -28.61
N GLU A 214 -11.38 -32.42 -29.56
CA GLU A 214 -10.46 -33.38 -30.18
C GLU A 214 -9.43 -33.89 -29.18
N LYS A 215 -9.00 -35.17 -29.28
CA LYS A 215 -8.03 -35.79 -28.35
C LYS A 215 -8.36 -35.63 -26.85
N ARG A 216 -9.64 -35.54 -26.50
CA ARG A 216 -10.14 -35.44 -25.11
C ARG A 216 -9.65 -36.55 -24.16
N GLU A 217 -9.29 -37.71 -24.71
CA GLU A 217 -8.64 -38.84 -24.01
C GLU A 217 -7.43 -38.37 -23.16
N GLN A 218 -6.67 -37.38 -23.64
CA GLN A 218 -5.47 -36.85 -22.97
C GLN A 218 -5.76 -36.06 -21.70
N LEU A 219 -7.02 -35.67 -21.48
CA LEU A 219 -7.48 -34.86 -20.35
C LEU A 219 -8.16 -35.70 -19.25
N VAL A 220 -8.45 -36.97 -19.53
CA VAL A 220 -9.17 -37.86 -18.60
C VAL A 220 -8.19 -38.47 -17.60
N ASN A 221 -8.35 -38.11 -16.33
CA ASN A 221 -7.66 -38.72 -15.20
C ASN A 221 -8.54 -38.61 -13.94
N PRO A 222 -9.00 -39.74 -13.36
CA PRO A 222 -9.88 -39.74 -12.19
C PRO A 222 -9.30 -39.04 -10.95
N GLN A 223 -7.96 -38.95 -10.83
CA GLN A 223 -7.29 -38.26 -9.73
C GLN A 223 -7.04 -36.77 -10.00
N GLY A 224 -7.39 -36.28 -11.20
CA GLY A 224 -7.03 -34.95 -11.68
C GLY A 224 -5.63 -34.92 -12.31
N SER A 225 -5.37 -33.90 -13.14
CA SER A 225 -4.10 -33.77 -13.88
C SER A 225 -3.45 -32.40 -13.64
N PHE A 226 -2.24 -32.37 -13.10
CA PHE A 226 -1.51 -31.14 -12.74
C PHE A 226 -0.03 -31.18 -13.18
N PRO A 227 0.31 -31.04 -14.47
CA PRO A 227 -0.56 -30.72 -15.62
C PRO A 227 -0.80 -31.89 -16.59
N ALA A 228 -1.94 -31.89 -17.28
CA ALA A 228 -2.24 -32.73 -18.45
C ALA A 228 -1.50 -32.20 -19.70
N LYS A 229 -0.72 -33.05 -20.37
CA LYS A 229 -0.05 -32.67 -21.63
C LYS A 229 -1.01 -32.86 -22.81
N TYR A 230 -1.33 -31.76 -23.50
CA TYR A 230 -2.26 -31.76 -24.63
C TYR A 230 -1.54 -31.45 -25.94
N TYR A 231 -1.62 -32.37 -26.90
CA TYR A 231 -0.86 -32.32 -28.17
C TYR A 231 -1.72 -31.90 -29.35
N VAL A 232 -1.58 -30.65 -29.78
CA VAL A 232 -2.26 -30.09 -30.96
C VAL A 232 -1.45 -30.39 -32.23
N GLN A 233 -2.07 -31.08 -33.20
CA GLN A 233 -1.47 -31.30 -34.53
C GLN A 233 -1.87 -30.16 -35.47
N ASN A 234 -0.92 -29.57 -36.20
CA ASN A 234 -1.16 -28.44 -37.12
C ASN A 234 -1.69 -28.85 -38.52
N ILE A 235 -2.32 -30.02 -38.65
CA ILE A 235 -2.52 -30.67 -39.96
C ILE A 235 -3.81 -30.19 -40.68
N SER A 236 -4.76 -29.54 -39.99
CA SER A 236 -5.92 -28.90 -40.64
C SER A 236 -6.23 -27.52 -40.04
N GLN A 237 -6.68 -26.58 -40.88
CA GLN A 237 -7.13 -25.25 -40.43
C GLN A 237 -8.43 -25.30 -39.62
N ASP A 238 -9.13 -26.44 -39.64
CA ASP A 238 -10.48 -26.65 -39.11
C ASP A 238 -10.50 -27.91 -38.23
N SER A 239 -10.15 -27.78 -36.96
CA SER A 239 -10.23 -28.87 -35.98
C SER A 239 -10.60 -28.30 -34.61
N CYS A 240 -11.51 -28.98 -33.90
CA CYS A 240 -12.06 -28.58 -32.61
C CYS A 240 -11.07 -28.83 -31.44
N TYR A 241 -9.81 -28.40 -31.60
CA TYR A 241 -8.85 -28.38 -30.50
C TYR A 241 -9.11 -27.21 -29.56
N LEU A 242 -8.80 -27.40 -28.27
CA LEU A 242 -8.71 -26.30 -27.31
C LEU A 242 -7.63 -25.29 -27.73
N ASP A 243 -7.93 -24.00 -27.58
CA ASP A 243 -7.03 -22.91 -27.96
C ASP A 243 -6.12 -22.50 -26.80
N ASN A 244 -4.80 -22.52 -26.99
CA ASN A 244 -3.82 -22.28 -25.93
C ASN A 244 -3.79 -20.85 -25.36
N ASN A 245 -4.58 -19.92 -25.88
CA ASN A 245 -4.59 -18.51 -25.48
C ASN A 245 -5.57 -18.19 -24.33
N TYR A 246 -6.37 -19.16 -23.90
CA TYR A 246 -7.36 -19.02 -22.82
C TYR A 246 -6.78 -19.38 -21.45
N GLN A 247 -7.29 -18.73 -20.39
CA GLN A 247 -6.82 -18.97 -19.02
C GLN A 247 -7.50 -20.18 -18.37
N ALA A 248 -8.78 -20.41 -18.70
CA ALA A 248 -9.58 -21.48 -18.12
C ALA A 248 -10.59 -22.03 -19.13
N PHE A 249 -10.89 -23.32 -19.01
CA PHE A 249 -11.87 -24.04 -19.83
C PHE A 249 -12.94 -24.72 -18.97
N LEU A 250 -14.20 -24.42 -19.28
CA LEU A 250 -15.36 -25.14 -18.77
C LEU A 250 -15.85 -26.07 -19.88
N LEU A 251 -15.66 -27.37 -19.69
CA LEU A 251 -16.00 -28.40 -20.67
C LEU A 251 -17.36 -28.99 -20.32
N VAL A 252 -18.40 -28.50 -20.98
CA VAL A 252 -19.79 -28.84 -20.70
C VAL A 252 -20.17 -30.16 -21.35
N ASP A 253 -20.74 -31.07 -20.57
CA ASP A 253 -21.05 -32.42 -20.98
C ASP A 253 -22.55 -32.71 -20.89
N ASP A 254 -23.14 -32.99 -22.06
CA ASP A 254 -24.52 -33.42 -22.25
C ASP A 254 -24.65 -34.92 -22.56
N GLY A 255 -23.54 -35.64 -22.59
CA GLY A 255 -23.49 -37.06 -22.94
C GLY A 255 -23.52 -37.35 -24.44
N SER A 256 -23.44 -36.31 -25.29
CA SER A 256 -23.30 -36.46 -26.74
C SER A 256 -21.82 -36.46 -27.18
N VAL A 257 -21.56 -37.00 -28.37
CA VAL A 257 -20.24 -37.06 -29.01
C VAL A 257 -20.36 -36.53 -30.43
N GLY A 258 -19.47 -35.61 -30.82
CA GLY A 258 -19.46 -35.01 -32.16
C GLY A 258 -20.66 -34.09 -32.44
N ARG A 259 -21.48 -33.77 -31.44
CA ARG A 259 -22.65 -32.89 -31.57
C ARG A 259 -22.47 -31.64 -30.69
N ARG A 260 -23.10 -30.55 -31.11
CA ARG A 260 -23.25 -29.30 -30.35
C ARG A 260 -24.54 -29.38 -29.54
N GLY A 261 -24.54 -28.88 -28.31
CA GLY A 261 -25.71 -28.96 -27.43
C GLY A 261 -25.35 -28.97 -25.94
N GLY A 262 -26.13 -28.21 -25.16
CA GLY A 262 -26.01 -28.14 -23.70
C GLY A 262 -25.07 -27.04 -23.18
N GLU A 263 -24.03 -26.65 -23.92
CA GLU A 263 -23.15 -25.53 -23.57
C GLU A 263 -23.85 -24.18 -23.67
N THR A 264 -24.76 -24.02 -24.62
CA THR A 264 -25.53 -22.78 -24.84
C THR A 264 -26.45 -22.48 -23.65
N ASP A 265 -27.18 -23.50 -23.19
CA ASP A 265 -28.07 -23.39 -22.03
C ASP A 265 -27.29 -23.17 -20.73
N PHE A 266 -26.20 -23.93 -20.51
CA PHE A 266 -25.35 -23.74 -19.34
C PHE A 266 -24.73 -22.34 -19.32
N ARG A 267 -24.21 -21.87 -20.46
CA ARG A 267 -23.62 -20.55 -20.59
C ARG A 267 -24.63 -19.44 -20.32
N ALA A 268 -25.86 -19.54 -20.81
CA ALA A 268 -26.92 -18.56 -20.51
C ALA A 268 -27.30 -18.51 -19.02
N ARG A 269 -27.31 -19.66 -18.32
CA ARG A 269 -27.52 -19.71 -16.86
C ARG A 269 -26.34 -19.15 -16.08
N LEU A 270 -25.11 -19.35 -16.56
CA LEU A 270 -23.92 -18.78 -15.94
C LEU A 270 -23.86 -17.25 -16.12
N GLU A 271 -24.17 -16.76 -17.32
CA GLU A 271 -24.29 -15.33 -17.62
C GLU A 271 -25.32 -14.65 -16.70
N GLU A 272 -26.50 -15.22 -16.55
CA GLU A 272 -27.53 -14.74 -15.62
C GLU A 272 -27.10 -14.79 -14.15
N TYR A 273 -26.40 -15.84 -13.72
CA TYR A 273 -25.93 -15.91 -12.35
C TYR A 273 -24.91 -14.82 -12.04
N ILE A 274 -23.98 -14.56 -12.98
CA ILE A 274 -22.97 -13.52 -12.85
C ILE A 274 -23.62 -12.13 -12.85
N SER A 275 -24.68 -11.92 -13.64
CA SER A 275 -25.34 -10.61 -13.73
C SER A 275 -26.01 -10.15 -12.43
N HIS A 276 -26.21 -11.04 -11.46
CA HIS A 276 -26.76 -10.72 -10.13
C HIS A 276 -25.68 -10.65 -9.04
N GLN A 277 -24.41 -10.83 -9.38
CA GLN A 277 -23.31 -10.70 -8.44
C GLN A 277 -22.86 -9.25 -8.36
N ARG A 278 -22.43 -8.79 -7.18
CA ARG A 278 -21.96 -7.41 -6.98
C ARG A 278 -20.51 -7.22 -7.39
N THR A 279 -20.24 -6.04 -7.96
CA THR A 279 -18.89 -5.55 -8.30
C THR A 279 -18.07 -5.20 -7.05
N GLY A 280 -16.77 -4.96 -7.22
CA GLY A 280 -15.88 -4.49 -6.14
C GLY A 280 -15.22 -5.58 -5.30
N ILE A 281 -14.24 -5.19 -4.49
CA ILE A 281 -13.49 -6.10 -3.62
C ILE A 281 -14.46 -6.68 -2.58
N TRP A 282 -14.67 -7.99 -2.57
CA TRP A 282 -15.61 -8.70 -1.68
C TRP A 282 -17.10 -8.33 -1.88
N GLY A 283 -17.50 -7.85 -3.06
CA GLY A 283 -18.91 -7.54 -3.36
C GLY A 283 -19.44 -6.27 -2.68
N SER A 284 -18.54 -5.36 -2.30
CA SER A 284 -18.87 -4.07 -1.68
C SER A 284 -19.40 -3.02 -2.66
N GLY A 285 -19.31 -3.28 -3.97
CA GLY A 285 -19.78 -2.38 -5.01
C GLY A 285 -21.29 -2.21 -4.98
N SER A 286 -21.74 -1.02 -5.37
CA SER A 286 -23.16 -0.65 -5.41
C SER A 286 -23.89 -1.13 -6.67
N ILE A 287 -23.17 -1.74 -7.61
CA ILE A 287 -23.69 -2.21 -8.91
C ILE A 287 -23.49 -3.72 -9.04
N ASP A 288 -24.47 -4.38 -9.62
CA ASP A 288 -24.34 -5.74 -10.12
C ASP A 288 -23.40 -5.78 -11.36
N ILE A 289 -22.76 -6.92 -11.61
CA ILE A 289 -21.80 -7.07 -12.71
C ILE A 289 -22.58 -7.02 -14.03
N PRO A 290 -22.36 -6.00 -14.89
CA PRO A 290 -23.00 -5.96 -16.19
C PRO A 290 -22.49 -7.12 -17.06
N VAL A 291 -23.42 -7.78 -17.76
CA VAL A 291 -23.13 -8.80 -18.75
C VAL A 291 -23.62 -8.31 -20.10
N LEU A 292 -22.73 -8.28 -21.10
CA LEU A 292 -23.06 -7.88 -22.47
C LEU A 292 -22.80 -9.04 -23.42
N CYS A 293 -23.78 -9.37 -24.26
CA CYS A 293 -23.61 -10.32 -25.35
C CYS A 293 -23.21 -9.60 -26.64
N MET A 294 -22.13 -10.03 -27.30
CA MET A 294 -21.66 -9.47 -28.56
C MET A 294 -21.90 -10.47 -29.70
N LEU A 295 -22.69 -10.10 -30.70
CA LEU A 295 -23.02 -10.94 -31.85
C LEU A 295 -22.11 -10.62 -33.05
N ILE A 296 -21.35 -11.62 -33.50
CA ILE A 296 -20.43 -11.53 -34.64
C ILE A 296 -20.74 -12.63 -35.64
N SER A 297 -21.41 -12.28 -36.73
CA SER A 297 -22.06 -13.27 -37.59
C SER A 297 -23.01 -14.17 -36.79
N GLY A 298 -23.74 -15.07 -37.45
CA GLY A 298 -24.57 -16.01 -36.69
C GLY A 298 -25.49 -16.88 -37.52
N GLU A 299 -25.83 -18.02 -36.94
CA GLU A 299 -26.78 -19.01 -37.46
C GLU A 299 -28.12 -18.89 -36.73
N THR A 300 -29.15 -19.54 -37.26
CA THR A 300 -30.54 -19.42 -36.78
C THR A 300 -30.75 -19.97 -35.38
N ASP A 301 -29.98 -20.96 -34.94
CA ASP A 301 -30.06 -21.50 -33.58
C ASP A 301 -29.71 -20.47 -32.49
N MET A 302 -28.98 -19.41 -32.84
CA MET A 302 -28.67 -18.31 -31.91
C MET A 302 -29.87 -17.42 -31.61
N LEU A 303 -30.92 -17.41 -32.46
CA LEU A 303 -32.15 -16.65 -32.20
C LEU A 303 -32.83 -17.10 -30.91
N LYS A 304 -32.86 -18.41 -30.65
CA LYS A 304 -33.42 -19.00 -29.43
C LYS A 304 -32.68 -18.51 -28.19
N ARG A 305 -31.34 -18.47 -28.27
CA ARG A 305 -30.49 -17.96 -27.18
C ARG A 305 -30.70 -16.47 -26.96
N MET A 306 -30.74 -15.68 -28.03
CA MET A 306 -30.94 -14.24 -27.96
C MET A 306 -32.28 -13.88 -27.33
N ASP A 307 -33.37 -14.54 -27.73
CA ASP A 307 -34.70 -14.36 -27.12
C ASP A 307 -34.68 -14.69 -25.62
N LEU A 308 -34.01 -15.77 -25.21
CA LEU A 308 -33.88 -16.16 -23.80
C LEU A 308 -33.06 -15.15 -22.98
N SER A 309 -31.96 -14.63 -23.53
CA SER A 309 -31.12 -13.60 -22.88
C SER A 309 -31.82 -12.24 -22.78
N LEU A 310 -32.53 -11.81 -23.83
CA LEU A 310 -33.26 -10.53 -23.83
C LEU A 310 -34.43 -10.53 -22.85
N LYS A 311 -35.14 -11.66 -22.68
CA LYS A 311 -36.17 -11.82 -21.65
C LYS A 311 -35.63 -11.66 -20.23
N LYS A 312 -34.33 -11.88 -20.03
CA LYS A 312 -33.61 -11.68 -18.77
C LYS A 312 -32.94 -10.30 -18.68
N SER A 313 -33.28 -9.39 -19.59
CA SER A 313 -32.76 -8.02 -19.66
C SER A 313 -31.24 -7.92 -19.86
N ILE A 314 -30.62 -8.90 -20.52
CA ILE A 314 -29.19 -8.87 -20.88
C ILE A 314 -29.04 -8.17 -22.25
N PRO A 315 -28.26 -7.07 -22.36
CA PRO A 315 -28.09 -6.34 -23.61
C PRO A 315 -27.26 -7.06 -24.67
N TRP A 316 -27.52 -6.74 -25.94
CA TRP A 316 -26.82 -7.27 -27.10
C TRP A 316 -26.17 -6.18 -27.96
N LEU A 317 -24.89 -6.37 -28.27
CA LEU A 317 -24.13 -5.56 -29.23
C LEU A 317 -24.01 -6.33 -30.56
N VAL A 318 -24.65 -5.84 -31.61
CA VAL A 318 -24.68 -6.47 -32.94
C VAL A 318 -23.72 -5.75 -33.88
N LEU A 319 -22.77 -6.46 -34.47
CA LEU A 319 -21.84 -5.88 -35.44
C LEU A 319 -22.45 -5.93 -36.84
N ALA A 320 -22.97 -4.80 -37.31
CA ALA A 320 -23.55 -4.67 -38.63
C ALA A 320 -22.50 -4.92 -39.72
N GLY A 321 -22.89 -5.65 -40.77
CA GLY A 321 -21.99 -6.02 -41.85
C GLY A 321 -21.05 -7.16 -41.51
N SER A 322 -21.25 -7.88 -40.39
CA SER A 322 -20.46 -9.08 -40.05
C SER A 322 -21.01 -10.37 -40.69
N GLY A 323 -22.23 -10.36 -41.23
CA GLY A 323 -22.85 -11.49 -41.95
C GLY A 323 -23.95 -12.23 -41.18
N GLY A 324 -24.73 -13.06 -41.88
CA GLY A 324 -25.69 -14.00 -41.27
C GLY A 324 -26.75 -13.32 -40.40
N LEU A 325 -26.90 -13.78 -39.15
CA LEU A 325 -27.90 -13.27 -38.21
C LEU A 325 -27.68 -11.80 -37.83
N ALA A 326 -26.43 -11.35 -37.76
CA ALA A 326 -26.12 -9.97 -37.37
C ALA A 326 -26.67 -8.95 -38.39
N ASP A 327 -26.45 -9.21 -39.69
CA ASP A 327 -26.94 -8.34 -40.77
C ASP A 327 -28.47 -8.38 -40.87
N PHE A 328 -29.09 -9.55 -40.66
CA PHE A 328 -30.54 -9.68 -40.61
C PHE A 328 -31.16 -8.82 -39.49
N LEU A 329 -30.56 -8.80 -38.29
CA LEU A 329 -31.03 -7.99 -37.17
C LEU A 329 -30.80 -6.49 -37.41
N SER A 330 -29.65 -6.11 -37.96
CA SER A 330 -29.37 -4.72 -38.35
C SER A 330 -30.40 -4.21 -39.36
N ASP A 331 -30.68 -4.98 -40.42
CA ASP A 331 -31.71 -4.65 -41.42
C ASP A 331 -33.08 -4.42 -40.77
N ILE A 332 -33.47 -5.27 -39.81
CA ILE A 332 -34.77 -5.15 -39.10
C ILE A 332 -34.82 -3.89 -38.22
N LEU A 333 -33.73 -3.58 -37.52
CA LEU A 333 -33.67 -2.48 -36.55
C LEU A 333 -33.54 -1.10 -37.20
N GLU A 334 -32.89 -0.99 -38.37
CA GLU A 334 -32.65 0.27 -39.10
C GLU A 334 -33.90 0.91 -39.75
N ASN A 335 -35.05 0.22 -39.77
CA ASN A 335 -36.30 0.67 -40.43
C ASN A 335 -37.01 1.90 -39.80
N ARG A 336 -36.29 2.81 -39.15
CA ARG A 336 -36.85 4.06 -38.61
C ARG A 336 -37.06 5.16 -39.67
N SER A 337 -36.56 5.01 -40.90
CA SER A 337 -36.35 6.15 -41.81
C SER A 337 -36.85 6.03 -43.26
N SER A 338 -37.57 4.96 -43.65
CA SER A 338 -38.13 4.84 -45.02
C SER A 338 -39.64 4.63 -45.03
N ALA A 339 -40.39 5.60 -44.52
CA ALA A 339 -41.76 5.86 -44.97
C ALA A 339 -41.74 7.13 -45.82
N PRO A 340 -42.15 7.11 -47.10
CA PRO A 340 -42.39 8.34 -47.85
C PRO A 340 -43.60 9.03 -47.22
N ALA A 341 -43.39 10.22 -46.64
CA ALA A 341 -44.47 11.08 -46.22
C ALA A 341 -45.28 11.53 -47.45
N VAL A 342 -46.46 10.95 -47.62
CA VAL A 342 -47.53 11.56 -48.43
C VAL A 342 -48.42 12.34 -47.45
N PRO A 343 -48.68 13.64 -47.66
CA PRO A 343 -49.56 14.40 -46.78
C PRO A 343 -51.02 14.09 -47.13
N SER A 344 -51.77 13.46 -46.21
CA SER A 344 -53.23 13.36 -46.32
C SER A 344 -53.90 14.45 -45.49
N SER A 345 -54.49 15.41 -46.20
CA SER A 345 -55.60 16.24 -45.72
C SER A 345 -56.85 15.40 -45.43
N GLY A 346 -57.63 15.75 -44.42
CA GLY A 346 -59.07 15.45 -44.37
C GLY A 346 -59.54 14.72 -43.11
N GLU A 347 -60.46 15.35 -42.40
CA GLU A 347 -61.09 15.02 -41.14
C GLU A 347 -61.90 13.70 -41.10
N GLY A 348 -61.95 13.09 -39.91
CA GLY A 348 -63.19 12.61 -39.30
C GLY A 348 -63.83 11.31 -39.80
N ASN A 349 -63.50 10.18 -39.17
CA ASN A 349 -64.45 9.41 -38.33
C ASN A 349 -63.85 8.07 -37.87
N SER A 350 -64.09 7.79 -36.59
CA SER A 350 -63.63 6.64 -35.84
C SER A 350 -64.33 5.35 -36.27
N GLU A 351 -63.64 4.51 -37.03
CA GLU A 351 -63.73 3.05 -36.91
C GLU A 351 -62.30 2.51 -36.78
N ALA A 352 -62.06 1.74 -35.71
CA ALA A 352 -60.74 1.28 -35.33
C ALA A 352 -60.11 0.40 -36.44
N PRO A 353 -58.89 0.69 -36.92
CA PRO A 353 -58.15 -0.27 -37.72
C PRO A 353 -57.45 -1.26 -36.77
N LYS A 354 -58.08 -2.40 -36.52
CA LYS A 354 -57.32 -3.62 -36.20
C LYS A 354 -56.53 -4.01 -37.45
N THR A 355 -55.21 -3.79 -37.43
CA THR A 355 -54.10 -4.69 -37.85
C THR A 355 -52.90 -3.92 -38.47
N PRO A 356 -51.95 -3.46 -37.65
CA PRO A 356 -50.58 -3.17 -38.09
C PRO A 356 -49.60 -4.35 -37.88
N SER A 357 -50.02 -5.45 -37.23
CA SER A 357 -49.14 -6.56 -36.89
C SER A 357 -48.92 -7.60 -38.00
N VAL A 358 -49.85 -7.69 -38.97
CA VAL A 358 -49.79 -8.68 -40.06
C VAL A 358 -48.71 -8.29 -41.08
N ASP A 359 -48.65 -7.00 -41.45
CA ASP A 359 -47.66 -6.45 -42.39
C ASP A 359 -46.21 -6.54 -41.86
N LEU A 360 -46.01 -6.39 -40.54
CA LEU A 360 -44.68 -6.53 -39.94
C LEU A 360 -44.17 -7.98 -39.96
N LYS A 361 -45.04 -8.97 -39.71
CA LYS A 361 -44.68 -10.40 -39.70
C LYS A 361 -44.27 -10.85 -41.11
N ASP A 362 -45.01 -10.43 -42.12
CA ASP A 362 -44.73 -10.78 -43.52
C ASP A 362 -43.41 -10.13 -44.01
N ARG A 363 -43.15 -8.87 -43.66
CA ARG A 363 -41.88 -8.17 -43.97
C ARG A 363 -40.66 -8.81 -43.30
N VAL A 364 -40.79 -9.23 -42.04
CA VAL A 364 -39.72 -9.94 -41.32
C VAL A 364 -39.49 -11.31 -41.96
N ALA A 365 -40.55 -12.02 -42.36
CA ALA A 365 -40.45 -13.31 -43.04
C ALA A 365 -39.74 -13.22 -44.40
N GLU A 366 -40.03 -12.19 -45.21
CA GLU A 366 -39.33 -11.94 -46.48
C GLU A 366 -37.83 -11.71 -46.27
N ARG A 367 -37.47 -10.87 -45.30
CA ARG A 367 -36.07 -10.58 -44.98
C ARG A 367 -35.34 -11.77 -44.36
N PHE A 368 -36.05 -12.60 -43.62
CA PHE A 368 -35.50 -13.85 -43.08
C PHE A 368 -35.14 -14.81 -44.21
N LYS A 369 -36.05 -14.98 -45.20
CA LYS A 369 -35.78 -15.79 -46.40
C LYS A 369 -34.61 -15.26 -47.24
N LYS A 370 -34.41 -13.93 -47.29
CA LYS A 370 -33.27 -13.31 -47.98
C LYS A 370 -31.92 -13.72 -47.37
N HIS A 371 -31.84 -13.79 -46.04
CA HIS A 371 -30.58 -14.09 -45.32
C HIS A 371 -30.39 -15.59 -45.07
N PHE A 372 -31.47 -16.36 -44.93
CA PHE A 372 -31.44 -17.80 -44.64
C PHE A 372 -32.32 -18.59 -45.63
N PRO A 373 -31.87 -18.79 -46.88
CA PRO A 373 -32.65 -19.48 -47.91
C PRO A 373 -32.73 -21.01 -47.71
N SER A 374 -31.89 -21.60 -46.85
CA SER A 374 -31.73 -23.05 -46.67
C SER A 374 -32.61 -23.67 -45.57
N GLU A 375 -33.42 -22.88 -44.86
CA GLU A 375 -34.17 -23.36 -43.69
C GLU A 375 -35.62 -23.75 -43.98
N ALA A 376 -36.04 -24.89 -43.43
CA ALA A 376 -37.38 -25.45 -43.65
C ALA A 376 -38.44 -25.05 -42.60
N GLN A 377 -38.06 -24.51 -41.44
CA GLN A 377 -38.97 -24.14 -40.34
C GLN A 377 -39.02 -22.62 -40.10
N THR A 378 -39.57 -21.87 -41.05
CA THR A 378 -39.55 -20.40 -41.02
C THR A 378 -40.45 -19.77 -39.95
N ASP A 379 -41.62 -20.33 -39.68
CA ASP A 379 -42.66 -19.62 -38.93
C ASP A 379 -42.33 -19.45 -37.44
N LYS A 380 -41.74 -20.47 -36.82
CA LYS A 380 -41.29 -20.42 -35.42
C LYS A 380 -40.15 -19.44 -35.21
N LEU A 381 -39.22 -19.36 -36.17
CA LEU A 381 -38.05 -18.48 -36.09
C LEU A 381 -38.43 -17.02 -36.35
N VAL A 382 -39.40 -16.77 -37.23
CA VAL A 382 -39.98 -15.44 -37.45
C VAL A 382 -40.69 -14.94 -36.20
N GLU A 383 -41.42 -15.79 -35.47
CA GLU A 383 -42.03 -15.42 -34.18
C GLU A 383 -40.98 -15.07 -33.11
N GLN A 384 -39.87 -15.80 -33.07
CA GLN A 384 -38.75 -15.47 -32.19
C GLN A 384 -38.09 -14.14 -32.59
N ALA A 385 -37.89 -13.89 -33.88
CA ALA A 385 -37.36 -12.60 -34.37
C ALA A 385 -38.29 -11.42 -34.02
N LEU A 386 -39.62 -11.62 -34.04
CA LEU A 386 -40.58 -10.60 -33.62
C LEU A 386 -40.53 -10.35 -32.11
N SER A 387 -40.35 -11.38 -31.28
CA SER A 387 -40.13 -11.26 -29.83
C SER A 387 -38.86 -10.44 -29.55
N ILE A 388 -37.79 -10.71 -30.29
CA ILE A 388 -36.53 -9.94 -30.22
C ILE A 388 -36.76 -8.46 -30.61
N TYR A 389 -37.52 -8.20 -31.67
CA TYR A 389 -37.83 -6.84 -32.12
C TYR A 389 -38.62 -6.02 -31.08
N GLN A 390 -39.46 -6.66 -30.27
CA GLN A 390 -40.17 -5.98 -29.17
C GLN A 390 -39.22 -5.43 -28.10
N ASN A 391 -38.07 -6.07 -27.92
CA ASN A 391 -37.02 -5.67 -26.96
C ASN A 391 -35.84 -4.94 -27.65
N LYS A 392 -36.10 -4.20 -28.73
CA LYS A 392 -35.07 -3.50 -29.51
C LYS A 392 -34.21 -2.52 -28.71
N ASP A 393 -34.72 -1.98 -27.61
CA ASP A 393 -34.02 -0.98 -26.79
C ASP A 393 -32.81 -1.59 -26.03
N LEU A 394 -32.78 -2.92 -25.87
CA LEU A 394 -31.64 -3.68 -25.34
C LEU A 394 -30.62 -4.08 -26.42
N ILE A 395 -30.90 -3.75 -27.69
CA ILE A 395 -30.06 -4.12 -28.83
C ILE A 395 -29.43 -2.85 -29.41
N THR A 396 -28.11 -2.89 -29.49
CA THR A 396 -27.30 -1.80 -30.03
C THR A 396 -26.53 -2.28 -31.25
N VAL A 397 -26.56 -1.49 -32.32
CA VAL A 397 -25.91 -1.83 -33.59
C VAL A 397 -24.61 -1.05 -33.72
N TYR A 398 -23.50 -1.77 -33.88
CA TYR A 398 -22.18 -1.20 -34.16
C TYR A 398 -21.93 -1.15 -35.66
N HIS A 399 -21.67 0.05 -36.19
CA HIS A 399 -21.40 0.27 -37.60
C HIS A 399 -19.90 0.44 -37.86
N GLY A 400 -19.27 -0.60 -38.44
CA GLY A 400 -17.84 -0.59 -38.72
C GLY A 400 -17.35 0.47 -39.72
N GLU A 401 -18.25 1.16 -40.45
CA GLU A 401 -17.89 2.20 -41.42
C GLU A 401 -17.89 3.63 -40.85
N HIS A 402 -18.60 3.84 -39.73
CA HIS A 402 -18.80 5.16 -39.11
C HIS A 402 -18.06 5.32 -37.78
N GLU A 403 -17.85 4.22 -37.04
CA GLU A 403 -17.23 4.25 -35.71
C GLU A 403 -15.83 3.67 -35.74
N SER A 404 -14.86 4.37 -35.14
CA SER A 404 -13.48 3.90 -35.10
C SER A 404 -13.33 2.75 -34.08
N PRO A 405 -12.44 1.76 -34.29
CA PRO A 405 -12.17 0.71 -33.32
C PRO A 405 -11.65 1.23 -31.97
N ASN A 406 -11.07 2.44 -31.96
CA ASN A 406 -10.57 3.09 -30.75
C ASN A 406 -11.68 3.62 -29.85
N ASP A 407 -12.87 3.87 -30.40
CA ASP A 407 -14.01 4.39 -29.66
C ASP A 407 -14.93 3.25 -29.17
N PHE A 408 -14.54 1.99 -29.39
CA PHE A 408 -15.30 0.80 -28.99
C PHE A 408 -15.66 0.81 -27.49
N ASP A 409 -14.78 1.31 -26.62
CA ASP A 409 -15.04 1.44 -25.18
C ASP A 409 -16.22 2.37 -24.87
N THR A 410 -16.35 3.45 -25.65
CA THR A 410 -17.45 4.42 -25.50
C THR A 410 -18.76 3.83 -26.00
N VAL A 411 -18.72 3.06 -27.09
CA VAL A 411 -19.88 2.33 -27.59
C VAL A 411 -20.31 1.31 -26.54
N LEU A 412 -19.38 0.51 -26.02
CA LEU A 412 -19.63 -0.48 -24.97
C LEU A 412 -20.35 0.15 -23.76
N LEU A 413 -19.87 1.30 -23.28
CA LEU A 413 -20.55 2.06 -22.22
C LEU A 413 -21.95 2.49 -22.65
N LYS A 414 -22.11 3.13 -23.81
CA LYS A 414 -23.42 3.57 -24.32
C LYS A 414 -24.42 2.41 -24.39
N THR A 415 -23.95 1.21 -24.73
CA THR A 415 -24.80 0.02 -24.87
C THR A 415 -25.34 -0.46 -23.52
N LEU A 416 -24.48 -0.53 -22.50
CA LEU A 416 -24.87 -0.93 -21.15
C LEU A 416 -25.73 0.12 -20.47
N VAL A 417 -25.38 1.39 -20.67
CA VAL A 417 -26.15 2.54 -20.19
C VAL A 417 -27.55 2.55 -20.77
N GLY A 418 -27.68 2.36 -22.10
CA GLY A 418 -28.97 2.28 -22.77
C GLY A 418 -29.86 1.19 -22.18
N ALA A 419 -29.26 0.03 -21.86
CA ALA A 419 -29.96 -1.08 -21.22
C ALA A 419 -30.33 -0.80 -19.76
N SER A 420 -29.44 -0.17 -18.98
CA SER A 420 -29.67 0.19 -17.58
C SER A 420 -30.84 1.16 -17.42
N LYS A 421 -31.02 2.10 -18.36
CA LYS A 421 -32.15 3.05 -18.36
C LYS A 421 -33.53 2.38 -18.40
N GLN A 422 -33.61 1.15 -18.87
CA GLN A 422 -34.87 0.41 -18.93
C GLN A 422 -35.17 -0.38 -17.64
N GLN A 423 -34.14 -0.66 -16.83
CA GLN A 423 -34.25 -1.37 -15.56
C GLN A 423 -34.54 -0.43 -14.38
N SER A 424 -34.14 0.84 -14.47
CA SER A 424 -34.35 1.82 -13.40
C SER A 424 -35.80 2.29 -13.30
N SER A 425 -36.28 2.41 -12.06
CA SER A 425 -37.62 2.93 -11.74
C SER A 425 -37.76 4.40 -12.18
N VAL A 426 -38.98 4.79 -12.59
CA VAL A 426 -39.38 6.10 -13.16
C VAL A 426 -38.96 7.34 -12.34
N GLU A 427 -38.52 7.19 -11.08
CA GLU A 427 -38.19 8.28 -10.16
C GLU A 427 -36.69 8.62 -10.04
N ALA A 428 -35.76 7.77 -10.52
CA ALA A 428 -34.31 8.01 -10.39
C ALA A 428 -33.72 8.73 -11.62
N ASN A 429 -32.70 9.57 -11.40
CA ASN A 429 -31.97 10.24 -12.48
C ASN A 429 -31.24 9.19 -13.35
N PRO A 430 -31.55 9.06 -14.66
CA PRO A 430 -31.05 7.98 -15.52
C PRO A 430 -29.52 8.01 -15.71
N TYR A 431 -28.86 9.13 -15.41
CA TYR A 431 -27.41 9.30 -15.55
C TYR A 431 -26.61 8.78 -14.35
N THR A 432 -27.27 8.46 -13.23
CA THR A 432 -26.58 7.98 -12.00
C THR A 432 -25.94 6.61 -12.20
N ASP A 433 -26.63 5.69 -12.88
CA ASP A 433 -26.08 4.38 -13.20
C ASP A 433 -24.94 4.49 -14.23
N GLU A 434 -25.03 5.42 -15.18
CA GLU A 434 -23.93 5.72 -16.12
C GLU A 434 -22.67 6.17 -15.38
N LEU A 435 -22.86 7.04 -14.37
CA LEU A 435 -21.77 7.54 -13.56
C LEU A 435 -21.16 6.44 -12.71
N LYS A 436 -21.99 5.63 -12.04
CA LYS A 436 -21.51 4.50 -11.24
C LYS A 436 -20.72 3.51 -12.11
N LEU A 437 -21.19 3.19 -13.32
CA LEU A 437 -20.45 2.35 -14.27
C LEU A 437 -19.10 2.98 -14.67
N ALA A 438 -19.08 4.26 -15.04
CA ALA A 438 -17.84 4.96 -15.38
C ALA A 438 -16.83 4.95 -14.20
N VAL A 439 -17.32 5.11 -12.97
CA VAL A 439 -16.51 4.99 -11.75
C VAL A 439 -15.98 3.56 -11.63
N THR A 440 -16.82 2.52 -11.68
CA THR A 440 -16.38 1.12 -11.56
C THR A 440 -15.27 0.77 -12.54
N TRP A 441 -15.33 1.30 -13.77
CA TRP A 441 -14.39 1.04 -14.86
C TRP A 441 -13.16 1.94 -14.88
N ASN A 442 -13.04 2.88 -13.93
CA ASN A 442 -11.95 3.83 -13.84
C ASN A 442 -11.75 4.68 -15.13
N ARG A 443 -12.84 4.99 -15.85
CA ARG A 443 -12.81 5.79 -17.10
C ARG A 443 -13.18 7.24 -16.86
N VAL A 444 -12.24 7.96 -16.26
CA VAL A 444 -12.38 9.38 -15.91
C VAL A 444 -12.48 10.25 -17.16
N ASP A 445 -11.82 9.86 -18.24
CA ASP A 445 -11.87 10.51 -19.54
C ASP A 445 -13.31 10.59 -20.05
N ILE A 446 -14.02 9.47 -20.03
CA ILE A 446 -15.41 9.37 -20.51
C ILE A 446 -16.36 10.13 -19.58
N ALA A 447 -16.21 9.97 -18.27
CA ALA A 447 -17.00 10.73 -17.31
C ALA A 447 -16.82 12.25 -17.52
N LYS A 448 -15.60 12.71 -17.77
CA LYS A 448 -15.31 14.14 -17.98
C LYS A 448 -15.87 14.66 -19.31
N THR A 449 -15.81 13.87 -20.38
CA THR A 449 -16.22 14.29 -21.73
C THR A 449 -17.68 14.00 -22.08
N GLU A 450 -18.41 13.22 -21.31
CA GLU A 450 -19.82 12.89 -21.60
C GLU A 450 -20.74 13.33 -20.45
N LEU A 451 -20.34 13.08 -19.19
CA LEU A 451 -21.19 13.32 -18.01
C LEU A 451 -21.00 14.71 -17.39
N PHE A 452 -19.80 15.27 -17.49
CA PHE A 452 -19.44 16.57 -16.90
C PHE A 452 -19.17 17.66 -17.94
N ASN A 453 -19.79 17.55 -19.13
CA ASN A 453 -19.69 18.57 -20.19
C ASN A 453 -20.49 19.86 -19.95
N GLY A 454 -21.29 19.90 -18.88
CA GLY A 454 -22.14 21.05 -18.52
C GLY A 454 -23.59 20.94 -18.97
N ASP A 455 -23.94 19.92 -19.77
CA ASP A 455 -25.31 19.67 -20.22
C ASP A 455 -26.20 19.04 -19.12
N ILE A 456 -25.58 18.34 -18.16
CA ILE A 456 -26.25 17.64 -17.07
C ILE A 456 -26.15 18.47 -15.77
N GLN A 457 -27.28 18.73 -15.13
CA GLN A 457 -27.32 19.33 -13.80
C GLN A 457 -27.29 18.26 -12.72
N TRP A 458 -26.14 18.10 -12.07
CA TRP A 458 -25.95 17.14 -10.99
C TRP A 458 -26.49 17.69 -9.66
N LYS A 459 -27.30 16.88 -8.97
CA LYS A 459 -27.65 17.13 -7.57
C LYS A 459 -26.60 16.52 -6.65
N TYR A 460 -26.55 17.02 -5.41
CA TYR A 460 -25.64 16.51 -4.39
C TYR A 460 -25.89 15.02 -4.07
N GLU A 461 -27.16 14.64 -3.89
CA GLU A 461 -27.58 13.27 -3.54
C GLU A 461 -27.17 12.25 -4.62
N ASP A 462 -27.17 12.66 -5.89
CA ASP A 462 -26.80 11.80 -7.03
C ASP A 462 -25.31 11.38 -7.02
N LEU A 463 -24.44 12.22 -6.45
CA LEU A 463 -22.98 12.03 -6.46
C LEU A 463 -22.45 11.34 -5.20
N GLU A 464 -23.26 11.27 -4.14
CA GLU A 464 -22.86 10.84 -2.80
C GLU A 464 -22.42 9.36 -2.75
N ASP A 465 -23.19 8.48 -3.37
CA ASP A 465 -22.88 7.04 -3.45
C ASP A 465 -21.64 6.79 -4.33
N SER A 466 -21.58 7.46 -5.48
CA SER A 466 -20.46 7.38 -6.43
C SER A 466 -19.15 7.87 -5.83
N MET A 467 -19.19 8.89 -4.97
CA MET A 467 -18.05 9.36 -4.20
C MET A 467 -17.57 8.27 -3.22
N THR A 468 -18.50 7.60 -2.52
CA THR A 468 -18.16 6.53 -1.58
C THR A 468 -17.49 5.34 -2.29
N ASP A 469 -18.00 4.96 -3.46
CA ASP A 469 -17.42 3.89 -4.28
C ASP A 469 -16.03 4.26 -4.82
N ALA A 470 -15.85 5.51 -5.26
CA ALA A 470 -14.55 6.03 -5.69
C ALA A 470 -13.52 6.05 -4.56
N LEU A 471 -13.94 6.37 -3.33
CA LEU A 471 -13.08 6.29 -2.14
C LEU A 471 -12.68 4.83 -1.88
N ILE A 472 -13.63 3.91 -1.74
CA ILE A 472 -13.35 2.52 -1.36
C ILE A 472 -12.39 1.86 -2.37
N ASN A 473 -12.64 2.04 -3.67
CA ASN A 473 -11.88 1.42 -4.76
C ASN A 473 -10.58 2.15 -5.17
N ASP A 474 -10.12 3.11 -4.38
CA ASP A 474 -8.86 3.86 -4.60
C ASP A 474 -8.77 4.58 -5.96
N LYS A 475 -9.81 5.38 -6.30
CA LYS A 475 -9.90 6.11 -7.58
C LYS A 475 -9.71 7.62 -7.39
N PRO A 476 -8.46 8.12 -7.21
CA PRO A 476 -8.18 9.52 -6.86
C PRO A 476 -8.62 10.54 -7.90
N GLN A 477 -8.58 10.16 -9.18
CA GLN A 477 -8.95 11.07 -10.27
C GLN A 477 -10.46 11.37 -10.30
N PHE A 478 -11.31 10.39 -9.95
CA PHE A 478 -12.75 10.60 -9.78
C PHE A 478 -13.06 11.47 -8.58
N VAL A 479 -12.36 11.26 -7.46
CA VAL A 479 -12.48 12.07 -6.26
C VAL A 479 -12.17 13.54 -6.56
N ARG A 480 -11.11 13.81 -7.33
CA ARG A 480 -10.79 15.17 -7.83
C ARG A 480 -11.91 15.72 -8.69
N LEU A 481 -12.38 14.96 -9.68
CA LEU A 481 -13.46 15.35 -10.59
C LEU A 481 -14.75 15.73 -9.83
N PHE A 482 -15.13 14.97 -8.81
CA PHE A 482 -16.32 15.27 -8.00
C PHE A 482 -16.16 16.53 -7.16
N THR A 483 -14.97 16.75 -6.60
CA THR A 483 -14.69 17.98 -5.85
C THR A 483 -14.63 19.22 -6.73
N GLU A 484 -14.11 19.11 -7.96
CA GLU A 484 -14.08 20.20 -8.95
C GLU A 484 -15.50 20.56 -9.42
N ASN A 485 -16.40 19.58 -9.51
CA ASN A 485 -17.78 19.75 -9.97
C ASN A 485 -18.80 20.01 -8.84
N GLY A 486 -18.35 20.47 -7.67
CA GLY A 486 -19.23 21.05 -6.66
C GLY A 486 -19.69 20.14 -5.51
N LEU A 487 -19.13 18.92 -5.36
CA LEU A 487 -19.42 18.07 -4.19
C LEU A 487 -18.75 18.64 -2.93
N ASN A 488 -19.56 19.12 -1.97
CA ASN A 488 -19.05 19.65 -0.71
C ASN A 488 -18.75 18.53 0.30
N ILE A 489 -17.47 18.31 0.58
CA ILE A 489 -17.01 17.26 1.49
C ILE A 489 -17.41 17.51 2.95
N LEU A 490 -17.64 18.76 3.35
CA LEU A 490 -18.13 19.09 4.70
C LEU A 490 -19.55 18.59 4.94
N GLU A 491 -20.37 18.52 3.89
CA GLU A 491 -21.74 17.99 3.97
C GLU A 491 -21.75 16.47 3.83
N TYR A 492 -20.79 15.91 3.08
CA TYR A 492 -20.65 14.49 2.79
C TYR A 492 -20.19 13.64 3.97
N LEU A 493 -19.23 14.14 4.75
CA LEU A 493 -18.57 13.32 5.75
C LEU A 493 -19.26 13.43 7.13
N THR A 494 -20.19 12.51 7.36
CA THR A 494 -20.71 12.20 8.71
C THR A 494 -19.82 11.19 9.41
N TYR A 495 -19.84 11.16 10.75
CA TYR A 495 -19.09 10.16 11.50
C TYR A 495 -19.57 8.72 11.22
N GLY A 496 -20.86 8.52 10.95
CA GLY A 496 -21.41 7.21 10.55
C GLY A 496 -20.83 6.72 9.22
N ARG A 497 -20.71 7.60 8.21
CA ARG A 497 -20.09 7.24 6.94
C ARG A 497 -18.58 7.01 7.09
N LEU A 498 -17.89 7.81 7.91
CA LEU A 498 -16.48 7.59 8.21
C LEU A 498 -16.25 6.22 8.87
N GLU A 499 -17.12 5.78 9.78
CA GLU A 499 -17.07 4.42 10.32
C GLU A 499 -17.24 3.36 9.22
N SER A 500 -18.17 3.57 8.29
CA SER A 500 -18.34 2.68 7.14
C SER A 500 -17.07 2.57 6.28
N LEU A 501 -16.35 3.68 6.10
CA LEU A 501 -15.07 3.70 5.36
C LEU A 501 -13.93 2.99 6.11
N TYR A 502 -13.91 3.01 7.45
CA TYR A 502 -12.95 2.23 8.23
C TYR A 502 -13.31 0.74 8.28
N ARG A 503 -14.60 0.38 8.13
CA ARG A 503 -15.05 -1.01 8.03
C ARG A 503 -14.73 -1.65 6.67
N SER A 504 -14.57 -0.87 5.61
CA SER A 504 -14.24 -1.37 4.27
C SER A 504 -12.73 -1.59 4.06
N VAL A 505 -11.92 -1.49 5.11
CA VAL A 505 -10.46 -1.75 5.04
C VAL A 505 -10.21 -3.24 4.79
N PRO A 506 -9.31 -3.63 3.87
CA PRO A 506 -9.04 -5.04 3.57
C PRO A 506 -8.42 -5.81 4.74
N ASP A 507 -8.87 -7.06 4.93
CA ASP A 507 -8.48 -7.97 6.01
C ASP A 507 -6.97 -8.28 6.09
N GLY A 508 -6.24 -8.10 4.98
CA GLY A 508 -4.79 -8.35 4.89
C GLY A 508 -3.88 -7.19 5.33
N THR A 509 -4.44 -6.02 5.64
CA THR A 509 -3.64 -4.82 5.96
C THR A 509 -3.24 -4.75 7.44
N VAL A 510 -2.10 -4.15 7.76
CA VAL A 510 -1.68 -3.90 9.15
C VAL A 510 -2.71 -3.06 9.91
N LEU A 511 -3.38 -2.12 9.24
CA LEU A 511 -4.46 -1.33 9.85
C LEU A 511 -5.61 -2.23 10.34
N TYR A 512 -6.03 -3.20 9.53
CA TYR A 512 -7.10 -4.14 9.92
C TYR A 512 -6.70 -4.95 11.16
N GLN A 513 -5.47 -5.47 11.19
CA GLN A 513 -4.94 -6.20 12.34
C GLN A 513 -4.94 -5.35 13.62
N LEU A 514 -4.52 -4.08 13.53
CA LEU A 514 -4.51 -3.15 14.66
C LEU A 514 -5.93 -2.80 15.14
N LEU A 515 -6.86 -2.56 14.21
CA LEU A 515 -8.26 -2.30 14.54
C LEU A 515 -8.89 -3.52 15.26
N GLN A 516 -8.60 -4.72 14.77
CA GLN A 516 -9.09 -5.96 15.37
C GLN A 516 -8.47 -6.20 16.76
N GLN A 517 -7.19 -5.87 16.95
CA GLN A 517 -6.55 -5.92 18.26
C GLN A 517 -7.22 -4.95 19.25
N CYS A 518 -7.47 -3.70 18.86
CA CYS A 518 -8.17 -2.73 19.69
C CYS A 518 -9.61 -3.15 20.00
N LEU A 519 -10.31 -3.75 19.04
CA LEU A 519 -11.65 -4.30 19.22
C LEU A 519 -11.66 -5.47 20.21
N ALA A 520 -10.71 -6.39 20.10
CA ALA A 520 -10.53 -7.50 21.04
C ALA A 520 -10.23 -7.01 22.47
N GLU A 521 -9.39 -5.99 22.63
CA GLU A 521 -9.14 -5.35 23.94
C GLU A 521 -10.43 -4.81 24.58
N ARG A 522 -11.31 -4.18 23.78
CA ARG A 522 -12.59 -3.66 24.28
C ARG A 522 -13.54 -4.77 24.70
N LEU A 523 -13.66 -5.82 23.89
CA LEU A 523 -14.55 -6.96 24.17
C LEU A 523 -14.09 -7.77 25.38
N ALA A 524 -12.79 -8.02 25.54
CA ALA A 524 -12.23 -8.80 26.65
C ALA A 524 -12.50 -8.20 28.05
N ILE A 525 -12.70 -6.88 28.14
CA ILE A 525 -13.01 -6.18 29.41
C ILE A 525 -14.51 -6.28 29.75
N VAL A 526 -15.38 -6.46 28.76
CA VAL A 526 -16.83 -6.64 28.97
C VAL A 526 -17.14 -8.04 29.52
N GLU A 527 -16.36 -9.05 29.13
CA GLU A 527 -16.54 -10.45 29.57
C GLU A 527 -16.01 -10.74 30.99
N ARG A 528 -15.31 -9.79 31.64
CA ARG A 528 -14.87 -9.91 33.03
C ARG A 528 -15.72 -9.01 33.97
N PRO A 529 -16.77 -9.54 34.64
CA PRO A 529 -17.47 -8.78 35.66
C PRO A 529 -16.57 -8.56 36.88
N SER A 530 -16.58 -7.36 37.45
CA SER A 530 -15.98 -7.11 38.77
C SER A 530 -16.80 -7.79 39.88
N PRO A 531 -16.19 -8.33 40.95
CA PRO A 531 -16.91 -8.99 42.05
C PRO A 531 -17.76 -8.05 42.93
N SER A 532 -17.74 -6.73 42.70
CA SER A 532 -18.23 -5.72 43.64
C SER A 532 -19.68 -5.24 43.44
N GLU A 533 -20.47 -5.82 42.54
CA GLU A 533 -21.88 -5.44 42.31
C GLU A 533 -22.86 -6.60 42.51
N LYS A 534 -22.65 -7.42 43.56
CA LYS A 534 -23.60 -8.47 43.97
C LYS A 534 -24.49 -8.13 45.17
N GLN A 535 -24.42 -6.91 45.70
CA GLN A 535 -25.30 -6.47 46.78
C GLN A 535 -25.79 -5.06 46.48
N ASN A 536 -26.90 -4.96 45.75
CA ASN A 536 -27.94 -3.92 45.89
C ASN A 536 -28.80 -3.85 44.62
N SER A 537 -29.87 -4.65 44.59
CA SER A 537 -31.19 -4.27 44.03
C SER A 537 -32.11 -5.49 43.97
N SER A 538 -32.66 -5.87 45.11
CA SER A 538 -34.00 -6.46 45.13
C SER A 538 -35.02 -5.35 44.86
N SER A 539 -36.05 -5.65 44.06
CA SER A 539 -37.26 -4.87 43.77
C SER A 539 -37.21 -3.85 42.60
N LYS A 540 -37.46 -4.33 41.38
CA LYS A 540 -38.72 -4.12 40.63
C LYS A 540 -38.56 -4.72 39.22
N MET A 541 -39.37 -5.73 38.94
CA MET A 541 -39.59 -6.21 37.57
C MET A 541 -40.33 -5.13 36.78
N VAL A 542 -39.64 -4.48 35.86
CA VAL A 542 -40.21 -3.97 34.63
C VAL A 542 -39.40 -4.60 33.51
N LYS A 543 -40.08 -5.40 32.68
CA LYS A 543 -39.51 -5.98 31.46
C LYS A 543 -39.32 -4.85 30.45
N ASP A 544 -38.13 -4.27 30.41
CA ASP A 544 -37.65 -3.62 29.20
C ASP A 544 -36.92 -4.68 28.37
N ASN A 545 -37.63 -5.21 27.37
CA ASN A 545 -37.05 -5.92 26.25
C ASN A 545 -36.19 -4.94 25.46
N ASN A 546 -34.88 -4.93 25.70
CA ASN A 546 -33.92 -4.45 24.69
C ASN A 546 -32.79 -5.48 24.58
N GLN A 547 -32.90 -6.30 23.54
CA GLN A 547 -31.80 -7.08 23.01
C GLN A 547 -30.77 -6.09 22.41
N SER A 548 -29.66 -5.85 23.08
CA SER A 548 -28.43 -5.46 22.38
C SER A 548 -27.21 -6.06 23.08
N GLY A 549 -26.63 -7.08 22.45
CA GLY A 549 -25.30 -7.58 22.83
C GLY A 549 -24.22 -6.51 22.63
N PRO A 550 -22.97 -6.74 23.09
CA PRO A 550 -21.89 -5.80 22.80
C PRO A 550 -21.73 -5.65 21.28
N VAL A 551 -21.64 -4.40 20.80
CA VAL A 551 -21.36 -4.09 19.39
C VAL A 551 -20.05 -4.77 19.00
N LYS A 552 -20.11 -5.72 18.06
CA LYS A 552 -18.97 -6.50 17.56
C LYS A 552 -18.25 -5.84 16.38
N GLU A 553 -18.75 -4.70 15.92
CA GLU A 553 -18.20 -3.96 14.79
C GLU A 553 -17.19 -2.90 15.23
N VAL A 554 -16.29 -2.54 14.30
CA VAL A 554 -15.32 -1.46 14.46
C VAL A 554 -16.06 -0.10 14.51
N THR A 555 -15.66 0.75 15.45
CA THR A 555 -16.19 2.11 15.65
C THR A 555 -15.05 3.13 15.69
N LEU A 556 -15.37 4.43 15.74
CA LEU A 556 -14.34 5.48 15.86
C LEU A 556 -13.52 5.40 17.16
N PHE A 557 -14.02 4.67 18.18
CA PHE A 557 -13.27 4.46 19.41
C PHE A 557 -12.02 3.61 19.18
N GLU A 558 -12.15 2.49 18.45
CA GLU A 558 -11.00 1.65 18.08
C GLU A 558 -10.03 2.41 17.18
N VAL A 559 -10.54 3.16 16.20
CA VAL A 559 -9.72 4.01 15.32
C VAL A 559 -8.91 5.03 16.15
N SER A 560 -9.55 5.67 17.13
CA SER A 560 -8.85 6.60 18.03
C SER A 560 -7.79 5.91 18.89
N GLY A 561 -8.00 4.65 19.27
CA GLY A 561 -7.01 3.84 19.98
C GLY A 561 -5.80 3.47 19.11
N VAL A 562 -6.02 3.14 17.84
CA VAL A 562 -4.94 2.91 16.86
C VAL A 562 -4.14 4.19 16.63
N LEU A 563 -4.83 5.33 16.47
CA LEU A 563 -4.17 6.63 16.33
C LEU A 563 -3.36 7.02 17.57
N GLU A 564 -3.85 6.70 18.78
CA GLU A 564 -3.10 6.89 20.03
C GLU A 564 -1.85 6.00 20.09
N LEU A 565 -1.94 4.75 19.62
CA LEU A 565 -0.78 3.85 19.51
C LEU A 565 0.29 4.38 18.54
N LEU A 566 -0.12 4.96 17.41
CA LEU A 566 0.76 5.42 16.34
C LEU A 566 1.31 6.84 16.55
N MET A 567 0.55 7.74 17.18
CA MET A 567 1.01 9.11 17.45
C MET A 567 1.67 9.24 18.83
N GLY A 568 1.55 8.22 19.67
CA GLY A 568 2.05 8.21 21.04
C GLY A 568 1.36 9.26 21.92
N ASP A 569 2.02 9.63 23.01
CA ASP A 569 1.46 10.51 24.05
C ASP A 569 1.42 12.00 23.66
N VAL A 570 1.76 12.33 22.41
CA VAL A 570 1.86 13.72 21.96
C VAL A 570 0.47 14.32 21.78
N CYS A 571 -0.44 13.58 21.14
CA CYS A 571 -1.79 14.03 20.81
C CYS A 571 -2.81 13.55 21.83
N GLN A 572 -3.81 14.39 22.12
CA GLN A 572 -5.06 13.87 22.67
C GLN A 572 -5.72 12.91 21.66
N PRO A 573 -6.41 11.85 22.11
CA PRO A 573 -7.10 10.92 21.22
C PRO A 573 -8.09 11.66 20.30
N PHE A 574 -7.86 11.56 18.99
CA PHE A 574 -8.44 12.45 17.98
C PHE A 574 -9.98 12.47 17.98
N TYR A 575 -10.63 11.31 18.15
CA TYR A 575 -12.10 11.21 18.09
C TYR A 575 -12.80 11.23 19.46
N TYR A 576 -12.07 11.36 20.58
CA TYR A 576 -12.68 11.32 21.91
C TYR A 576 -13.66 12.47 22.16
N LYS A 577 -13.33 13.67 21.66
CA LYS A 577 -14.21 14.84 21.75
C LYS A 577 -15.52 14.63 20.99
N ALA A 578 -15.48 13.92 19.85
CA ALA A 578 -16.69 13.56 19.08
C ALA A 578 -17.56 12.54 19.82
N LEU A 579 -16.94 11.63 20.58
CA LEU A 579 -17.62 10.63 21.41
C LEU A 579 -18.10 11.18 22.77
N GLY A 580 -17.87 12.46 23.07
CA GLY A 580 -18.22 13.07 24.36
C GLY A 580 -17.38 12.56 25.54
N LEU A 581 -16.18 12.05 25.29
CA LEU A 581 -15.27 11.50 26.30
C LEU A 581 -14.30 12.59 26.79
N GLU A 582 -14.21 12.77 28.11
CA GLU A 582 -13.24 13.68 28.75
C GLU A 582 -11.86 13.01 28.92
N PHE A 583 -10.80 13.79 28.72
CA PHE A 583 -9.38 13.37 28.70
C PHE A 583 -8.79 12.92 30.07
N THR A 584 -9.57 12.87 31.16
CA THR A 584 -9.04 12.72 32.53
C THR A 584 -9.30 11.37 33.19
N SER A 585 -9.67 10.35 32.41
CA SER A 585 -10.08 9.05 32.94
C SER A 585 -9.07 7.95 32.56
N SER A 586 -8.69 7.09 33.51
CA SER A 586 -7.94 5.84 33.25
C SER A 586 -8.45 5.12 31.99
N LYS A 587 -7.55 4.53 31.16
CA LYS A 587 -7.90 3.76 29.93
C LYS A 587 -9.10 2.81 30.14
N ARG A 588 -9.20 2.21 31.34
CA ARG A 588 -10.33 1.35 31.74
C ARG A 588 -11.66 2.10 31.89
N THR A 589 -11.66 3.28 32.47
CA THR A 589 -12.86 4.11 32.68
C THR A 589 -13.34 4.72 31.36
N ALA A 590 -12.41 5.08 30.45
CA ALA A 590 -12.73 5.54 29.10
C ALA A 590 -13.43 4.43 28.29
N LEU A 591 -12.88 3.20 28.32
CA LEU A 591 -13.50 2.02 27.70
C LEU A 591 -14.92 1.74 28.19
N ARG A 592 -15.16 1.86 29.51
CA ARG A 592 -16.50 1.64 30.10
C ARG A 592 -17.51 2.69 29.64
N ARG A 593 -17.10 3.97 29.60
CA ARG A 593 -17.95 5.06 29.10
C ARG A 593 -18.24 4.90 27.61
N ALA A 594 -17.23 4.57 26.81
CA ALA A 594 -17.38 4.29 25.38
C ALA A 594 -18.40 3.16 25.14
N ASN A 595 -18.29 2.03 25.85
CA ASN A 595 -19.27 0.95 25.75
C ASN A 595 -20.70 1.36 26.14
N LYS A 596 -20.87 2.32 27.06
CA LYS A 596 -22.20 2.85 27.41
C LYS A 596 -22.77 3.72 26.29
N VAL A 597 -21.94 4.54 25.65
CA VAL A 597 -22.34 5.39 24.51
C VAL A 597 -22.68 4.55 23.29
N LEU A 598 -21.94 3.46 23.04
CA LEU A 598 -22.11 2.57 21.89
C LEU A 598 -23.31 1.61 21.99
N ARG A 599 -23.92 1.42 23.17
CA ARG A 599 -25.08 0.52 23.37
C ARG A 599 -26.45 1.15 23.04
N GLY A 600 -26.52 2.48 22.92
CA GLY A 600 -27.72 3.20 22.49
C GLY A 600 -27.65 3.60 21.01
N ASP A 601 -28.75 4.10 20.44
CA ASP A 601 -28.72 4.76 19.12
C ASP A 601 -27.72 5.91 19.19
N SER A 602 -26.57 5.70 18.57
CA SER A 602 -25.41 6.53 18.75
C SER A 602 -25.58 7.82 17.95
N PHE A 603 -26.19 8.82 18.59
CA PHE A 603 -26.44 10.17 18.03
C PHE A 603 -25.20 10.81 17.38
N TYR A 604 -23.99 10.41 17.79
CA TYR A 604 -22.76 10.92 17.18
C TYR A 604 -22.58 10.51 15.70
N ARG A 605 -23.22 9.43 15.24
CA ARG A 605 -23.08 8.97 13.84
C ARG A 605 -23.68 9.95 12.84
N GLU A 606 -24.73 10.68 13.23
CA GLU A 606 -25.39 11.70 12.41
C GLU A 606 -24.67 13.06 12.48
N LEU A 607 -23.77 13.25 13.46
CA LEU A 607 -22.98 14.48 13.56
C LEU A 607 -22.01 14.59 12.37
N ARG A 608 -21.91 15.82 11.84
CA ARG A 608 -20.96 16.17 10.79
C ARG A 608 -19.54 16.26 11.36
N CYS A 609 -18.56 15.81 10.59
CA CYS A 609 -17.17 15.95 10.97
C CYS A 609 -16.73 17.43 10.85
N PRO A 610 -16.20 18.07 11.92
CA PRO A 610 -15.74 19.46 11.87
C PRO A 610 -14.52 19.66 10.96
N HIS A 611 -13.70 18.61 10.78
CA HIS A 611 -12.48 18.62 9.98
C HIS A 611 -12.45 17.40 9.05
N PRO A 612 -13.24 17.39 7.95
CA PRO A 612 -13.44 16.21 7.14
C PRO A 612 -12.19 15.82 6.34
N TRP A 613 -11.48 16.81 5.78
CA TRP A 613 -10.24 16.59 5.03
C TRP A 613 -9.14 15.96 5.87
N ALA A 614 -8.98 16.38 7.13
CA ALA A 614 -8.03 15.77 8.05
C ALA A 614 -8.38 14.31 8.38
N SER A 615 -9.67 13.99 8.52
CA SER A 615 -10.13 12.61 8.76
C SER A 615 -9.96 11.71 7.55
N LEU A 616 -10.25 12.20 6.33
CA LEU A 616 -9.99 11.47 5.09
C LEU A 616 -8.50 11.30 4.81
N PHE A 617 -7.69 12.32 5.13
CA PHE A 617 -6.24 12.24 5.08
C PHE A 617 -5.72 11.12 6.00
N LEU A 618 -6.15 11.07 7.26
CA LEU A 618 -5.80 9.98 8.17
C LEU A 618 -6.20 8.61 7.63
N TRP A 619 -7.43 8.48 7.13
CA TRP A 619 -7.94 7.25 6.55
C TRP A 619 -7.10 6.77 5.34
N ALA A 620 -6.66 7.69 4.48
CA ALA A 620 -5.82 7.38 3.33
C ALA A 620 -4.37 7.04 3.71
N VAL A 621 -3.79 7.77 4.68
CA VAL A 621 -2.42 7.52 5.17
C VAL A 621 -2.30 6.17 5.85
N LEU A 622 -3.28 5.80 6.69
CA LEU A 622 -3.28 4.52 7.41
C LEU A 622 -3.35 3.30 6.46
N GLN A 623 -3.88 3.47 5.25
CA GLN A 623 -3.96 2.44 4.20
C GLN A 623 -2.84 2.52 3.17
N ASN A 624 -1.86 3.41 3.34
CA ASN A 624 -0.76 3.63 2.38
C ASN A 624 -1.22 4.00 0.95
N ARG A 625 -2.34 4.74 0.82
CA ARG A 625 -2.86 5.22 -0.47
C ARG A 625 -2.20 6.54 -0.88
N ARG A 626 -1.07 6.46 -1.58
CA ARG A 626 -0.19 7.60 -1.88
C ARG A 626 -0.90 8.77 -2.58
N GLU A 627 -1.58 8.54 -3.71
CA GLU A 627 -2.19 9.63 -4.49
C GLU A 627 -3.35 10.30 -3.75
N MET A 628 -4.18 9.49 -3.06
CA MET A 628 -5.29 9.96 -2.23
C MET A 628 -4.79 10.79 -1.04
N ALA A 629 -3.77 10.30 -0.33
CA ALA A 629 -3.20 11.00 0.82
C ALA A 629 -2.60 12.36 0.43
N LEU A 630 -1.91 12.44 -0.72
CA LEU A 630 -1.39 13.70 -1.23
C LEU A 630 -2.52 14.68 -1.58
N PHE A 631 -3.57 14.22 -2.26
CA PHE A 631 -4.71 15.06 -2.61
C PHE A 631 -5.46 15.58 -1.36
N PHE A 632 -5.74 14.69 -0.39
CA PHE A 632 -6.41 15.11 0.85
C PHE A 632 -5.56 16.05 1.69
N TRP A 633 -4.24 15.90 1.67
CA TRP A 633 -3.33 16.85 2.30
C TRP A 633 -3.32 18.21 1.61
N GLU A 634 -3.35 18.26 0.27
CA GLU A 634 -3.46 19.51 -0.49
C GLU A 634 -4.72 20.29 -0.10
N MET A 635 -5.81 19.59 0.23
CA MET A 635 -7.08 20.20 0.65
C MET A 635 -7.18 20.44 2.17
N ALA A 636 -6.39 19.75 2.99
CA ALA A 636 -6.42 19.90 4.44
C ALA A 636 -5.85 21.25 4.92
N GLY A 637 -6.40 21.76 6.03
CA GLY A 637 -5.84 22.90 6.76
C GLY A 637 -4.61 22.50 7.58
N GLU A 638 -3.86 23.50 8.05
CA GLU A 638 -2.63 23.30 8.83
C GLU A 638 -1.61 22.37 8.12
N ALA A 639 -1.11 22.84 6.97
CA ALA A 639 -0.31 22.07 6.02
C ALA A 639 0.96 21.47 6.62
N VAL A 640 1.68 22.23 7.45
CA VAL A 640 2.95 21.77 8.03
C VAL A 640 2.71 20.66 9.05
N LEU A 641 1.71 20.85 9.92
CA LEU A 641 1.40 19.89 10.99
C LEU A 641 0.79 18.60 10.45
N SER A 642 -0.13 18.71 9.47
CA SER A 642 -0.72 17.54 8.80
C SER A 642 0.32 16.69 8.09
N ALA A 643 1.29 17.31 7.39
CA ALA A 643 2.39 16.60 6.75
C ALA A 643 3.27 15.85 7.78
N LEU A 644 3.65 16.51 8.89
CA LEU A 644 4.43 15.85 9.94
C LEU A 644 3.65 14.71 10.62
N THR A 645 2.34 14.86 10.77
CA THR A 645 1.48 13.81 11.33
C THR A 645 1.43 12.60 10.40
N GLY A 646 1.26 12.82 9.10
CA GLY A 646 1.34 11.74 8.10
C GLY A 646 2.70 11.04 8.10
N CYS A 647 3.79 11.80 8.20
CA CYS A 647 5.14 11.27 8.33
C CYS A 647 5.32 10.40 9.58
N ASN A 648 4.81 10.85 10.73
CA ASN A 648 4.86 10.09 11.99
C ASN A 648 4.15 8.74 11.86
N ILE A 649 2.89 8.77 11.42
CA ILE A 649 2.04 7.59 11.26
C ILE A 649 2.69 6.57 10.32
N LEU A 650 3.18 7.00 9.15
CA LEU A 650 3.81 6.10 8.18
C LEU A 650 5.11 5.50 8.69
N ARG A 651 5.92 6.26 9.44
CA ARG A 651 7.16 5.73 10.03
C ARG A 651 6.87 4.67 11.07
N ASP A 652 5.87 4.88 11.93
CA ASP A 652 5.50 3.90 12.94
C ASP A 652 4.79 2.68 12.36
N LEU A 653 3.92 2.86 11.34
CA LEU A 653 3.37 1.74 10.58
C LEU A 653 4.47 0.92 9.89
N SER A 654 5.47 1.57 9.27
CA SER A 654 6.58 0.87 8.61
C SER A 654 7.43 0.01 9.57
N LYS A 655 7.38 0.27 10.89
CA LYS A 655 8.05 -0.56 11.90
C LYS A 655 7.28 -1.85 12.18
N LEU A 656 5.95 -1.81 12.07
CA LEU A 656 5.05 -2.95 12.29
C LEU A 656 4.89 -3.82 11.03
N GLU A 657 5.16 -3.27 9.85
CA GLU A 657 5.08 -3.98 8.57
C GLU A 657 6.22 -5.02 8.41
N GLU A 658 5.84 -6.26 8.10
CA GLU A 658 6.74 -7.38 7.82
C GLU A 658 7.19 -7.41 6.35
N GLU A 659 6.29 -7.08 5.41
CA GLU A 659 6.55 -7.10 3.98
C GLU A 659 7.49 -5.96 3.56
N THR A 660 8.54 -6.28 2.79
CA THR A 660 9.61 -5.32 2.49
C THR A 660 9.18 -4.25 1.48
N GLU A 661 8.37 -4.59 0.49
CA GLU A 661 7.94 -3.66 -0.56
C GLU A 661 6.98 -2.58 -0.01
N THR A 662 5.95 -3.00 0.73
CA THR A 662 5.01 -2.10 1.40
C THR A 662 5.73 -1.21 2.41
N LYS A 663 6.65 -1.77 3.19
CA LYS A 663 7.50 -1.02 4.12
C LYS A 663 8.37 0.05 3.44
N LEU A 664 8.96 -0.25 2.28
CA LEU A 664 9.72 0.74 1.51
C LEU A 664 8.79 1.83 0.99
N SER A 665 7.63 1.48 0.44
CA SER A 665 6.66 2.46 -0.07
C SER A 665 6.15 3.40 1.02
N MET A 666 5.89 2.89 2.25
CA MET A 666 5.51 3.72 3.40
C MET A 666 6.63 4.68 3.81
N LYS A 667 7.89 4.24 3.79
CA LYS A 667 9.04 5.10 4.10
C LYS A 667 9.25 6.18 3.06
N GLU A 668 9.09 5.86 1.78
CA GLU A 668 9.13 6.84 0.70
C GLU A 668 8.03 7.88 0.87
N LEU A 669 6.80 7.45 1.13
CA LEU A 669 5.67 8.35 1.36
C LEU A 669 5.91 9.24 2.59
N ALA A 670 6.43 8.68 3.69
CA ALA A 670 6.80 9.46 4.88
C ALA A 670 7.86 10.53 4.54
N GLN A 671 8.88 10.18 3.76
CA GLN A 671 9.90 11.13 3.32
C GLN A 671 9.30 12.23 2.43
N THR A 672 8.34 11.90 1.56
CA THR A 672 7.66 12.93 0.75
C THR A 672 6.90 13.92 1.61
N PHE A 673 6.20 13.47 2.67
CA PHE A 673 5.53 14.38 3.60
C PHE A 673 6.51 15.21 4.42
N GLU A 674 7.65 14.65 4.86
CA GLU A 674 8.69 15.44 5.54
C GLU A 674 9.25 16.54 4.62
N ASN A 675 9.50 16.22 3.35
CA ASN A 675 9.98 17.20 2.37
C ASN A 675 8.93 18.30 2.13
N LEU A 676 7.65 17.94 2.01
CA LEU A 676 6.55 18.91 1.87
C LEU A 676 6.43 19.84 3.09
N ALA A 677 6.56 19.30 4.31
CA ALA A 677 6.57 20.10 5.54
C ALA A 677 7.77 21.07 5.57
N HIS A 678 8.96 20.60 5.19
CA HIS A 678 10.17 21.40 5.11
C HIS A 678 10.02 22.56 4.10
N ASP A 679 9.55 22.27 2.90
CA ASP A 679 9.45 23.24 1.80
C ASP A 679 8.40 24.32 2.08
N ILE A 680 7.20 23.94 2.55
CA ILE A 680 6.15 24.91 2.90
C ILE A 680 6.61 25.80 4.05
N PHE A 681 7.22 25.21 5.09
CA PHE A 681 7.71 26.00 6.20
C PHE A 681 8.81 26.98 5.75
N SER A 682 9.70 26.56 4.84
CA SER A 682 10.71 27.43 4.22
C SER A 682 10.07 28.62 3.48
N SER A 683 8.99 28.38 2.74
CA SER A 683 8.20 29.44 2.08
C SER A 683 7.59 30.41 3.10
N CYS A 684 6.93 29.87 4.14
CA CYS A 684 6.36 30.67 5.24
C CYS A 684 7.42 31.53 5.94
N TYR A 685 8.61 30.97 6.19
CA TYR A 685 9.73 31.68 6.82
C TYR A 685 10.29 32.81 5.95
N ARG A 686 10.38 32.60 4.64
CA ARG A 686 10.80 33.65 3.68
C ARG A 686 9.79 34.80 3.59
N SER A 687 8.50 34.51 3.81
CA SER A 687 7.44 35.52 3.81
C SER A 687 7.44 36.36 5.10
N ASP A 688 7.39 35.73 6.27
CA ASP A 688 7.38 36.42 7.57
C ASP A 688 8.01 35.55 8.69
N GLU A 689 9.14 36.03 9.25
CA GLU A 689 9.86 35.37 10.35
C GLU A 689 9.01 35.28 11.63
N ASN A 690 8.27 36.32 11.99
CA ASN A 690 7.53 36.35 13.26
C ASN A 690 6.28 35.47 13.22
N ARG A 691 5.55 35.48 12.11
CA ARG A 691 4.39 34.61 11.92
C ARG A 691 4.79 33.14 11.82
N SER A 692 5.89 32.83 11.12
CA SER A 692 6.41 31.47 11.03
C SER A 692 6.90 30.93 12.38
N PHE A 693 7.47 31.75 13.25
CA PHE A 693 7.77 31.34 14.64
C PHE A 693 6.51 31.03 15.44
N THR A 694 5.49 31.88 15.32
CA THR A 694 4.20 31.66 15.97
C THR A 694 3.55 30.36 15.48
N LEU A 695 3.71 30.03 14.21
CA LEU A 695 3.23 28.78 13.61
C LEU A 695 3.87 27.54 14.24
N LEU A 696 5.16 27.57 14.60
CA LEU A 696 5.85 26.42 15.19
C LEU A 696 5.42 26.10 16.62
N ILE A 697 5.07 27.13 17.39
CA ILE A 697 4.77 27.03 18.83
C ILE A 697 3.28 27.02 19.16
N ARG A 698 2.40 27.33 18.20
CA ARG A 698 0.95 27.33 18.45
C ARG A 698 0.45 25.93 18.78
N LYS A 699 -0.57 25.84 19.63
CA LYS A 699 -1.38 24.63 19.75
C LYS A 699 -2.37 24.52 18.59
N SER A 700 -2.48 23.32 18.03
CA SER A 700 -3.49 22.99 17.02
C SER A 700 -4.77 22.43 17.66
N PRO A 701 -5.94 23.04 17.42
CA PRO A 701 -7.21 22.45 17.85
C PRO A 701 -7.61 21.22 17.02
N ILE A 702 -7.06 21.07 15.81
CA ILE A 702 -7.35 19.94 14.91
C ILE A 702 -6.63 18.68 15.40
N TRP A 703 -5.35 18.83 15.76
CA TRP A 703 -4.45 17.73 16.06
C TRP A 703 -4.25 17.53 17.58
N GLY A 704 -5.31 17.70 18.37
CA GLY A 704 -5.32 17.35 19.79
C GLY A 704 -4.39 18.20 20.67
N ASP A 705 -4.38 19.51 20.47
CA ASP A 705 -3.62 20.52 21.26
C ASP A 705 -2.10 20.39 21.15
N THR A 706 -1.62 19.81 20.05
CA THR A 706 -0.19 19.60 19.79
C THR A 706 0.47 20.75 19.04
N THR A 707 1.79 20.88 19.22
CA THR A 707 2.61 21.84 18.49
C THR A 707 3.39 21.18 17.37
N VAL A 708 3.76 21.96 16.35
CA VAL A 708 4.55 21.50 15.20
C VAL A 708 5.89 20.92 15.65
N LEU A 709 6.54 21.54 16.63
CA LEU A 709 7.81 21.06 17.17
C LEU A 709 7.66 19.71 17.90
N GLN A 710 6.59 19.53 18.67
CA GLN A 710 6.34 18.26 19.36
C GLN A 710 6.06 17.13 18.38
N MET A 711 5.21 17.37 17.38
CA MET A 711 4.91 16.37 16.34
C MET A 711 6.13 16.06 15.46
N GLY A 712 6.95 17.06 15.12
CA GLY A 712 8.18 16.84 14.38
C GLY A 712 9.18 15.95 15.15
N MET A 713 9.23 16.10 16.48
CA MET A 713 10.11 15.28 17.32
C MET A 713 9.63 13.84 17.43
N SER A 714 8.33 13.60 17.60
CA SER A 714 7.78 12.23 17.62
C SER A 714 7.98 11.54 16.29
N ALA A 715 7.83 12.27 15.18
CA ALA A 715 8.07 11.75 13.83
C ALA A 715 9.54 11.46 13.52
N ASP A 716 10.52 11.87 14.36
CA ASP A 716 11.97 11.87 14.04
C ASP A 716 12.27 12.62 12.72
N ALA A 717 11.62 13.78 12.52
CA ALA A 717 11.69 14.59 11.30
C ALA A 717 13.00 15.42 11.20
N ARG A 718 14.12 14.74 10.96
CA ARG A 718 15.47 15.33 10.94
C ARG A 718 15.66 16.43 9.89
N LEU A 719 15.11 16.26 8.69
CA LEU A 719 15.21 17.26 7.62
C LEU A 719 14.41 18.51 8.00
N PHE A 720 13.24 18.35 8.61
CA PHE A 720 12.44 19.47 9.09
C PHE A 720 13.19 20.30 10.15
N PHE A 721 13.80 19.65 11.16
CA PHE A 721 14.60 20.36 12.18
C PHE A 721 15.88 20.98 11.64
N SER A 722 16.41 20.47 10.53
CA SER A 722 17.59 21.05 9.88
C SER A 722 17.32 22.38 9.18
N ASN A 723 16.04 22.75 8.99
CA ASN A 723 15.61 24.00 8.37
C ASN A 723 16.13 25.22 9.18
N ASP A 724 16.68 26.20 8.46
CA ASP A 724 17.25 27.41 9.05
C ASP A 724 16.24 28.22 9.89
N GLY A 725 14.97 28.25 9.49
CA GLY A 725 13.91 28.93 10.25
C GLY A 725 13.66 28.27 11.61
N VAL A 726 13.64 26.94 11.68
CA VAL A 726 13.52 26.20 12.95
C VAL A 726 14.75 26.46 13.83
N GLN A 727 15.94 26.40 13.24
CA GLN A 727 17.20 26.68 13.97
C GLN A 727 17.30 28.13 14.43
N SER A 728 16.73 29.09 13.70
CA SER A 728 16.63 30.50 14.07
C SER A 728 15.71 30.69 15.29
N LEU A 729 14.54 30.04 15.30
CA LEU A 729 13.64 30.02 16.45
C LEU A 729 14.33 29.39 17.68
N LEU A 730 14.98 28.24 17.53
CA LEU A 730 15.68 27.59 18.64
C LEU A 730 16.82 28.45 19.18
N SER A 731 17.48 29.20 18.31
CA SER A 731 18.48 30.19 18.74
C SER A 731 17.82 31.34 19.51
N GLN A 732 16.64 31.83 19.11
CA GLN A 732 15.90 32.83 19.87
C GLN A 732 15.47 32.30 21.25
N ILE A 733 14.98 31.06 21.33
CA ILE A 733 14.61 30.44 22.60
C ILE A 733 15.83 30.28 23.49
N TRP A 734 16.99 29.90 22.92
CA TRP A 734 18.25 29.74 23.63
C TRP A 734 18.78 31.04 24.25
N TRP A 735 18.75 32.14 23.47
CA TRP A 735 19.17 33.47 23.94
C TRP A 735 18.11 34.15 24.82
N GLY A 736 16.84 33.72 24.76
CA GLY A 736 15.73 34.30 25.51
C GLY A 736 15.50 35.78 25.15
N ASP A 737 15.39 36.63 26.17
CA ASP A 737 15.20 38.07 25.99
C ASP A 737 16.48 38.81 25.53
N MET A 738 17.60 38.10 25.37
CA MET A 738 18.89 38.67 24.95
C MET A 738 19.05 38.71 23.42
N LYS A 739 19.85 39.65 22.92
CA LYS A 739 20.14 39.77 21.49
C LYS A 739 21.05 38.62 21.01
N ARG A 740 20.68 37.99 19.88
CA ARG A 740 21.36 36.84 19.26
C ARG A 740 22.86 37.04 18.95
N ASN A 741 23.31 38.28 18.71
CA ASN A 741 24.69 38.60 18.28
C ASN A 741 25.62 38.94 19.45
N THR A 742 25.27 38.59 20.69
CA THR A 742 26.15 38.85 21.83
C THR A 742 27.29 37.83 21.85
N GLU A 743 28.53 38.31 21.93
CA GLU A 743 29.71 37.46 21.99
C GLU A 743 29.83 36.80 23.37
N VAL A 744 30.27 35.55 23.41
CA VAL A 744 30.31 34.73 24.65
C VAL A 744 31.16 35.37 25.75
N TRP A 745 32.26 36.04 25.41
CA TRP A 745 33.10 36.72 26.41
C TRP A 745 32.38 37.86 27.14
N LYS A 746 31.45 38.56 26.46
CA LYS A 746 30.61 39.60 27.08
C LYS A 746 29.64 38.99 28.08
N LEU A 747 29.17 37.76 27.83
CA LEU A 747 28.33 37.00 28.77
C LEU A 747 29.12 36.56 30.00
N LEU A 748 30.34 36.04 29.81
CA LEU A 748 31.24 35.67 30.90
C LEU A 748 31.54 36.88 31.79
N LEU A 749 31.87 38.03 31.17
CA LEU A 749 32.11 39.27 31.90
C LEU A 749 30.86 39.72 32.69
N ALA A 750 29.67 39.65 32.09
CA ALA A 750 28.41 39.98 32.74
C ALA A 750 28.00 38.98 33.83
N PHE A 751 28.41 37.71 33.72
CA PHE A 751 28.16 36.66 34.70
C PHE A 751 28.93 36.93 36.00
N PHE A 752 30.21 37.28 35.91
CA PHE A 752 31.06 37.60 37.08
C PHE A 752 30.80 39.00 37.65
N CYS A 753 30.42 39.95 36.80
CA CYS A 753 30.17 41.34 37.18
C CYS A 753 28.74 41.75 36.78
N PRO A 754 27.71 41.48 37.61
CA PRO A 754 26.31 41.80 37.31
C PRO A 754 26.04 43.29 37.05
N ILE A 755 26.93 44.18 37.54
CA ILE A 755 26.85 45.64 37.36
C ILE A 755 27.12 46.03 35.89
N LEU A 756 27.86 45.20 35.13
CA LEU A 756 28.17 45.43 33.71
C LEU A 756 27.03 45.04 32.75
N CYS A 757 25.89 44.53 33.26
CA CYS A 757 24.68 44.33 32.46
C CYS A 757 24.01 45.66 32.07
N VAL A 758 24.64 46.43 31.17
CA VAL A 758 24.08 47.64 30.57
C VAL A 758 24.26 47.54 29.04
N PRO A 759 23.17 47.35 28.24
CA PRO A 759 23.04 48.25 27.07
C PRO A 759 21.63 48.51 26.45
N TYR A 760 21.52 49.75 25.92
CA TYR A 760 20.89 50.33 24.71
C TYR A 760 19.40 50.23 24.29
N ARG A 761 18.57 49.25 24.66
CA ARG A 761 17.11 49.30 24.27
C ARG A 761 16.23 49.81 25.42
N PRO A 762 15.38 50.84 25.23
CA PRO A 762 14.55 51.35 26.31
C PRO A 762 13.37 50.39 26.58
N PRO A 763 13.20 49.84 27.80
CA PRO A 763 11.99 49.12 28.17
C PRO A 763 10.90 50.08 28.68
N GLN A 764 9.63 49.71 28.50
CA GLN A 764 8.47 50.47 28.97
C GLN A 764 8.32 50.57 30.50
N ARG A 765 9.14 49.86 31.30
CA ARG A 765 9.16 49.96 32.77
C ARG A 765 10.59 49.93 33.33
N PRO A 766 10.99 50.88 34.21
CA PRO A 766 12.36 50.98 34.70
C PRO A 766 12.52 50.34 36.08
N PHE A 767 12.96 49.07 36.17
CA PHE A 767 13.47 48.51 37.43
C PHE A 767 14.59 47.49 37.17
N ILE A 768 15.74 47.71 37.81
CA ILE A 768 16.96 46.86 37.74
C ILE A 768 16.65 45.40 38.08
N VAL A 769 15.72 45.16 39.03
CA VAL A 769 15.31 43.81 39.48
C VAL A 769 14.63 42.99 38.37
N SER A 770 13.81 43.62 37.53
CA SER A 770 13.17 42.93 36.40
C SER A 770 14.21 42.51 35.35
N ARG A 771 15.23 43.34 35.13
CA ARG A 771 16.31 43.06 34.17
C ARG A 771 17.25 41.98 34.65
N TRP A 772 17.61 42.00 35.94
CA TRP A 772 18.38 40.93 36.57
C TRP A 772 17.65 39.59 36.45
N ARG A 773 16.32 39.59 36.65
CA ARG A 773 15.49 38.40 36.39
C ARG A 773 15.56 37.94 34.94
N GLN A 774 15.43 38.83 33.97
CA GLN A 774 15.49 38.46 32.53
C GLN A 774 16.83 37.84 32.12
N PHE A 775 17.94 38.35 32.64
CA PHE A 775 19.28 37.81 32.38
C PHE A 775 19.45 36.39 32.93
N TRP A 776 19.11 36.15 34.20
CA TRP A 776 19.27 34.82 34.83
C TRP A 776 18.22 33.80 34.39
N PHE A 777 17.10 34.23 33.81
CA PHE A 777 16.10 33.32 33.25
C PHE A 777 16.41 32.88 31.82
N ALA A 778 17.39 33.50 31.14
CA ALA A 778 17.82 33.06 29.82
C ALA A 778 18.49 31.67 29.90
N PRO A 779 18.17 30.71 28.99
CA PRO A 779 18.78 29.39 29.01
C PRO A 779 20.31 29.41 28.86
N VAL A 780 20.84 30.31 28.03
CA VAL A 780 22.29 30.45 27.82
C VAL A 780 23.06 30.80 29.10
N THR A 781 22.50 31.63 29.98
CA THR A 781 23.16 32.03 31.24
C THR A 781 23.08 30.91 32.27
N SER A 782 21.95 30.18 32.32
CA SER A 782 21.81 28.98 33.14
C SER A 782 22.77 27.87 32.68
N PHE A 783 22.93 27.66 31.38
CA PHE A 783 23.91 26.72 30.83
C PHE A 783 25.33 27.13 31.23
N LEU A 784 25.73 28.39 31.02
CA LEU A 784 27.06 28.87 31.37
C LEU A 784 27.36 28.73 32.86
N GLY A 785 26.37 29.04 33.71
CA GLY A 785 26.48 28.84 35.16
C GLY A 785 26.65 27.38 35.54
N ASN A 786 25.91 26.46 34.91
CA ASN A 786 26.07 25.03 35.14
C ASN A 786 27.45 24.53 34.70
N VAL A 787 27.95 24.96 33.54
CA VAL A 787 29.29 24.59 33.05
C VAL A 787 30.36 25.03 34.05
N LEU A 788 30.32 26.30 34.46
CA LEU A 788 31.30 26.87 35.38
C LEU A 788 31.27 26.17 36.74
N MET A 789 30.08 25.95 37.30
CA MET A 789 29.93 25.25 38.57
C MET A 789 30.33 23.78 38.48
N TYR A 790 30.14 23.13 37.33
CA TYR A 790 30.60 21.76 37.11
C TYR A 790 32.13 21.65 37.05
N PHE A 791 32.82 22.63 36.44
CA PHE A 791 34.28 22.70 36.50
C PHE A 791 34.80 22.91 37.92
N LEU A 792 34.14 23.78 38.70
CA LEU A 792 34.46 23.96 40.12
C LEU A 792 34.24 22.68 40.93
N PHE A 793 33.17 21.93 40.65
CA PHE A 793 32.92 20.62 41.24
C PHE A 793 34.05 19.63 40.94
N LEU A 794 34.49 19.52 39.68
CA LEU A 794 35.61 18.64 39.33
C LEU A 794 36.92 19.05 39.99
N LEU A 795 37.20 20.36 40.08
CA LEU A 795 38.38 20.87 40.77
C LEU A 795 38.32 20.56 42.28
N LEU A 796 37.16 20.74 42.91
CA LEU A 796 36.95 20.39 44.32
C LEU A 796 37.11 18.88 44.53
N PHE A 797 36.54 18.05 43.65
CA PHE A 797 36.64 16.59 43.75
C PHE A 797 38.10 16.13 43.58
N ALA A 798 38.84 16.69 42.62
CA ALA A 798 40.27 16.42 42.45
C ALA A 798 41.09 16.86 43.68
N TYR A 799 40.78 18.03 44.25
CA TYR A 799 41.43 18.52 45.47
C TYR A 799 41.21 17.57 46.66
N VAL A 800 39.97 17.13 46.87
CA VAL A 800 39.63 16.15 47.92
C VAL A 800 40.36 14.82 47.72
N LEU A 801 40.40 14.29 46.49
CA LEU A 801 41.07 13.02 46.20
C LEU A 801 42.61 13.05 46.35
N LEU A 802 43.23 14.19 46.03
CA LEU A 802 44.69 14.31 45.98
C LEU A 802 45.29 14.84 47.28
N VAL A 803 44.60 15.74 47.98
CA VAL A 803 45.15 16.50 49.12
C VAL A 803 44.40 16.20 50.42
N ASP A 804 43.07 16.25 50.40
CA ASP A 804 42.22 16.27 51.61
C ASP A 804 41.37 14.99 51.75
N PHE A 805 42.03 13.82 51.68
CA PHE A 805 41.40 12.50 51.85
C PHE A 805 41.76 11.92 53.22
N GLU A 806 40.98 12.27 54.25
CA GLU A 806 41.24 11.88 55.64
C GLU A 806 40.80 10.43 55.95
N PRO A 807 41.40 9.76 56.95
CA PRO A 807 41.00 8.42 57.39
C PRO A 807 39.59 8.39 58.03
N PRO A 808 38.94 7.22 58.12
CA PRO A 808 37.58 7.06 58.65
C PRO A 808 37.41 7.61 60.09
N PRO A 809 36.18 7.93 60.53
CA PRO A 809 35.92 8.61 61.82
C PRO A 809 36.58 7.89 63.01
N PRO A 810 37.17 8.63 63.98
CA PRO A 810 36.72 9.94 64.49
C PRO A 810 37.39 11.21 63.91
N SER A 811 38.44 11.08 63.08
CA SER A 811 39.19 12.23 62.53
C SER A 811 38.56 12.86 61.28
N GLY A 812 37.93 12.07 60.40
CA GLY A 812 37.20 12.56 59.23
C GLY A 812 35.67 12.40 59.36
N PRO A 813 34.86 12.95 58.44
CA PRO A 813 35.21 13.65 57.20
C PRO A 813 35.65 15.11 57.36
N GLY A 814 36.62 15.52 56.53
CA GLY A 814 37.05 16.91 56.40
C GLY A 814 35.94 17.84 55.87
N ALA A 815 36.10 19.14 56.07
CA ALA A 815 35.08 20.11 55.64
C ALA A 815 34.89 20.13 54.12
N ALA A 816 35.96 19.97 53.33
CA ALA A 816 35.87 19.92 51.87
C ALA A 816 35.15 18.65 51.38
N GLU A 817 35.35 17.50 52.04
CA GLU A 817 34.63 16.26 51.76
C GLU A 817 33.12 16.42 52.00
N CYS A 818 32.73 17.07 53.11
CA CYS A 818 31.31 17.34 53.40
C CYS A 818 30.66 18.23 52.33
N VAL A 819 31.38 19.24 51.83
CA VAL A 819 30.90 20.10 50.73
C VAL A 819 30.73 19.29 49.45
N LEU A 820 31.66 18.38 49.14
CA LEU A 820 31.57 17.49 47.98
C LEU A 820 30.35 16.56 48.09
N TYR A 821 30.10 15.96 49.26
CA TYR A 821 28.92 15.10 49.49
C TYR A 821 27.62 15.86 49.31
N PHE A 822 27.55 17.07 49.87
CA PHE A 822 26.41 17.95 49.67
C PHE A 822 26.20 18.28 48.19
N TRP A 823 27.29 18.50 47.44
CA TRP A 823 27.22 18.77 46.00
C TRP A 823 26.65 17.58 45.22
N VAL A 824 27.17 16.37 45.44
CA VAL A 824 26.66 15.16 44.77
C VAL A 824 25.21 14.90 45.16
N PHE A 825 24.83 15.12 46.42
CA PHE A 825 23.44 15.04 46.86
C PHE A 825 22.52 15.98 46.06
N THR A 826 22.98 17.21 45.75
CA THR A 826 22.20 18.13 44.90
C THR A 826 22.08 17.65 43.44
N LEU A 827 23.09 16.95 42.89
CA LEU A 827 23.01 16.31 41.58
C LEU A 827 22.00 15.16 41.58
N VAL A 828 21.99 14.32 42.62
CA VAL A 828 20.99 13.25 42.79
C VAL A 828 19.57 13.82 42.83
N CYS A 829 19.37 14.93 43.55
CA CYS A 829 18.07 15.61 43.58
C CYS A 829 17.62 16.10 42.20
N GLU A 830 18.55 16.55 41.35
CA GLU A 830 18.24 17.00 40.00
C GLU A 830 17.87 15.82 39.07
N GLU A 831 18.57 14.69 39.16
CA GLU A 831 18.22 13.47 38.42
C GLU A 831 16.85 12.91 38.86
N ILE A 832 16.54 12.97 40.16
CA ILE A 832 15.20 12.64 40.67
C ILE A 832 14.14 13.61 40.12
N ARG A 833 14.43 14.91 40.03
CA ARG A 833 13.50 15.86 39.39
C ARG A 833 13.27 15.52 37.93
N GLN A 834 14.32 15.19 37.18
CA GLN A 834 14.25 14.85 35.76
C GLN A 834 13.38 13.62 35.51
N THR A 835 13.50 12.59 36.34
CA THR A 835 12.63 11.39 36.28
C THR A 835 11.16 11.68 36.64
N ILE A 836 10.91 12.59 37.58
CA ILE A 836 9.55 12.96 38.02
C ILE A 836 8.85 13.90 37.03
N PHE A 837 9.57 14.79 36.34
CA PHE A 837 8.97 15.87 35.53
C PHE A 837 8.45 15.43 34.14
N LEU A 838 8.65 14.17 33.73
CA LEU A 838 8.07 13.63 32.49
C LEU A 838 6.57 13.30 32.64
N GLY A 839 5.72 14.33 32.47
CA GLY A 839 4.31 14.20 32.05
C GLY A 839 3.35 13.45 32.98
N THR A 840 2.25 12.93 32.41
CA THR A 840 1.17 12.18 33.07
C THR A 840 1.38 10.65 33.04
N MET A 841 2.53 10.18 32.54
CA MET A 841 2.82 8.75 32.32
C MET A 841 2.92 7.92 33.59
N THR A 842 2.75 6.60 33.48
CA THR A 842 2.98 5.70 34.62
C THR A 842 4.47 5.66 35.00
N TRP A 843 4.79 5.50 36.29
CA TRP A 843 6.18 5.50 36.79
C TRP A 843 7.10 4.50 36.08
N ARG A 844 6.57 3.31 35.71
CA ARG A 844 7.33 2.27 34.99
C ARG A 844 7.76 2.69 33.58
N GLN A 845 6.87 3.34 32.83
CA GLN A 845 7.18 3.80 31.47
C GLN A 845 8.22 4.92 31.51
N ARG A 846 8.10 5.86 32.47
CA ARG A 846 9.07 6.94 32.66
C ARG A 846 10.48 6.42 32.94
N PHE A 847 10.59 5.49 33.88
CA PHE A 847 11.88 4.91 34.23
C PHE A 847 12.51 4.12 33.07
N ARG A 848 11.69 3.42 32.28
CA ARG A 848 12.15 2.72 31.06
C ARG A 848 12.70 3.70 30.03
N LEU A 849 12.01 4.81 29.76
CA LEU A 849 12.46 5.85 28.82
C LEU A 849 13.76 6.52 29.31
N TYR A 850 13.85 6.83 30.61
CA TYR A 850 15.05 7.42 31.20
C TYR A 850 16.27 6.50 31.04
N ILE A 851 16.12 5.20 31.34
CA ILE A 851 17.20 4.21 31.18
C ILE A 851 17.60 4.01 29.73
N GLN A 852 16.74 4.31 28.74
CA GLN A 852 17.09 4.06 27.34
C GLN A 852 18.20 5.00 26.84
N ASP A 853 18.35 6.18 27.43
CA ASP A 853 19.40 7.14 27.10
C ASP A 853 20.77 6.70 27.64
N VAL A 854 21.79 6.72 26.79
CA VAL A 854 23.17 6.33 27.13
C VAL A 854 23.78 7.28 28.15
N TRP A 855 23.46 8.58 28.08
CA TRP A 855 24.03 9.58 28.98
C TRP A 855 23.45 9.46 30.38
N ASN A 856 22.15 9.19 30.50
CA ASN A 856 21.50 8.93 31.79
C ASN A 856 22.01 7.64 32.44
N LYS A 857 22.33 6.60 31.64
CA LYS A 857 23.02 5.40 32.17
C LYS A 857 24.39 5.75 32.75
N CYS A 858 25.15 6.63 32.10
CA CYS A 858 26.44 7.10 32.58
C CYS A 858 26.29 7.85 33.92
N ASP A 859 25.30 8.75 34.02
CA ASP A 859 25.03 9.50 35.27
C ASP A 859 24.61 8.58 36.42
N LEU A 860 23.73 7.61 36.15
CA LEU A 860 23.32 6.60 37.14
C LEU A 860 24.50 5.75 37.59
N THR A 861 25.40 5.41 36.66
CA THR A 861 26.62 4.66 36.96
C THR A 861 27.55 5.48 37.85
N ALA A 862 27.82 6.75 37.52
CA ALA A 862 28.62 7.66 38.34
C ALA A 862 28.05 7.81 39.77
N ILE A 863 26.75 8.10 39.88
CA ILE A 863 26.10 8.23 41.19
C ILE A 863 26.20 6.92 41.99
N SER A 864 26.03 5.76 41.35
CA SER A 864 26.15 4.47 42.03
C SER A 864 27.57 4.18 42.51
N LEU A 865 28.60 4.49 41.70
CA LEU A 865 30.00 4.32 42.08
C LEU A 865 30.38 5.27 43.21
N PHE A 866 29.92 6.51 43.18
CA PHE A 866 30.11 7.47 44.26
C PHE A 866 29.52 6.96 45.59
N ILE A 867 28.29 6.43 45.57
CA ILE A 867 27.65 5.88 46.77
C ILE A 867 28.44 4.67 47.30
N VAL A 868 28.86 3.75 46.42
CA VAL A 868 29.67 2.60 46.80
C VAL A 868 31.01 3.03 47.39
N GLY A 869 31.70 3.99 46.75
CA GLY A 869 32.95 4.56 47.23
C GLY A 869 32.79 5.21 48.60
N LEU A 870 31.71 5.98 48.81
CA LEU A 870 31.39 6.60 50.09
C LEU A 870 31.12 5.56 51.19
N ILE A 871 30.35 4.51 50.89
CA ILE A 871 30.08 3.41 51.84
C ILE A 871 31.39 2.70 52.20
N CYS A 872 32.22 2.35 51.20
CA CYS A 872 33.50 1.67 51.43
C CYS A 872 34.48 2.53 52.24
N ARG A 873 34.42 3.87 52.08
CA ARG A 873 35.22 4.82 52.87
C ARG A 873 34.86 4.82 54.36
N MET A 874 33.60 4.55 54.72
CA MET A 874 33.15 4.55 56.13
C MET A 874 33.75 3.40 56.95
N PHE A 875 34.24 2.33 56.30
CA PHE A 875 34.76 1.16 56.98
C PHE A 875 36.29 1.08 56.89
N HIS A 876 36.94 0.83 58.02
CA HIS A 876 38.39 0.74 58.11
C HIS A 876 38.99 -0.42 57.30
N TRP A 877 38.21 -1.48 57.02
CA TRP A 877 38.65 -2.64 56.23
C TRP A 877 38.73 -2.37 54.71
N SER A 878 38.13 -1.28 54.21
CA SER A 878 37.89 -1.03 52.77
C SER A 878 38.23 0.39 52.39
N TYR A 879 39.01 1.08 53.21
CA TYR A 879 39.37 2.47 52.99
C TYR A 879 40.17 2.66 51.69
N GLU A 880 41.21 1.86 51.47
CA GLU A 880 42.00 1.87 50.22
C GLU A 880 41.13 1.56 49.00
N PHE A 881 40.27 0.55 49.12
CA PHE A 881 39.32 0.20 48.06
C PHE A 881 38.32 1.33 47.78
N GLY A 882 37.86 2.04 48.81
CA GLY A 882 36.99 3.21 48.68
C GLY A 882 37.67 4.35 47.91
N ARG A 883 38.98 4.58 48.15
CA ARG A 883 39.78 5.55 47.39
C ARG A 883 39.90 5.15 45.92
N ASP A 884 40.21 3.88 45.64
CA ASP A 884 40.32 3.36 44.28
C ASP A 884 38.99 3.52 43.50
N VAL A 885 37.86 3.21 44.16
CA VAL A 885 36.52 3.39 43.57
C VAL A 885 36.23 4.87 43.30
N LEU A 886 36.56 5.78 44.22
CA LEU A 886 36.35 7.23 44.01
C LEU A 886 37.27 7.81 42.91
N CYS A 887 38.47 7.26 42.72
CA CYS A 887 39.36 7.63 41.61
C CYS A 887 38.74 7.23 40.25
N LEU A 888 38.20 6.02 40.15
CA LEU A 888 37.47 5.59 38.95
C LEU A 888 36.22 6.43 38.73
N ASP A 889 35.49 6.74 39.80
CA ASP A 889 34.30 7.57 39.74
C ASP A 889 34.59 8.99 39.24
N TYR A 890 35.70 9.62 39.68
CA TYR A 890 36.17 10.90 39.12
C TYR A 890 36.37 10.82 37.60
N MET A 891 36.92 9.72 37.07
CA MET A 891 37.02 9.53 35.62
C MET A 891 35.64 9.51 34.94
N VAL A 892 34.65 8.84 35.53
CA VAL A 892 33.28 8.82 34.97
C VAL A 892 32.64 10.22 35.00
N PHE A 893 32.79 10.97 36.10
CA PHE A 893 32.33 12.36 36.19
C PHE A 893 33.05 13.29 35.19
N THR A 894 34.31 13.06 34.86
CA THR A 894 34.99 13.86 33.81
C THR A 894 34.47 13.53 32.40
N LEU A 895 34.15 12.27 32.09
CA LEU A 895 33.55 11.88 30.80
C LEU A 895 32.22 12.60 30.52
N ARG A 896 31.46 12.96 31.56
CA ARG A 896 30.22 13.75 31.45
C ARG A 896 30.42 15.12 30.79
N LEU A 897 31.63 15.70 30.82
CA LEU A 897 31.93 16.95 30.10
C LEU A 897 31.66 16.84 28.60
N ILE A 898 31.84 15.66 28.00
CA ILE A 898 31.59 15.43 26.58
C ILE A 898 30.12 15.71 26.24
N HIS A 899 29.19 15.28 27.10
CA HIS A 899 27.76 15.52 26.92
C HIS A 899 27.43 17.03 26.96
N ILE A 900 28.03 17.76 27.90
CA ILE A 900 27.83 19.20 28.05
C ILE A 900 28.30 19.96 26.79
N PHE A 901 29.46 19.59 26.25
CA PHE A 901 30.00 20.22 25.04
C PHE A 901 29.27 19.83 23.74
N ALA A 902 28.38 18.83 23.77
CA ALA A 902 27.59 18.44 22.60
C ALA A 902 26.66 19.56 22.09
N ILE A 903 26.31 20.53 22.94
CA ILE A 903 25.53 21.73 22.54
C ILE A 903 26.30 22.66 21.60
N HIS A 904 27.63 22.62 21.61
CA HIS A 904 28.44 23.56 20.85
C HIS A 904 28.41 23.26 19.34
N LYS A 905 28.23 24.30 18.52
CA LYS A 905 28.05 24.20 17.06
C LYS A 905 29.16 23.43 16.33
N GLN A 906 30.42 23.56 16.77
CA GLN A 906 31.57 22.91 16.11
C GLN A 906 31.94 21.54 16.71
N LEU A 907 31.59 21.30 17.97
CA LEU A 907 31.98 20.07 18.68
C LEU A 907 30.88 19.01 18.64
N GLY A 908 29.61 19.43 18.63
CA GLY A 908 28.46 18.54 18.65
C GLY A 908 28.43 17.52 17.50
N PRO A 909 28.56 17.93 16.22
CA PRO A 909 28.60 16.96 15.11
C PRO A 909 29.74 15.95 15.24
N LYS A 910 30.91 16.39 15.73
CA LYS A 910 32.07 15.51 15.96
C LYS A 910 31.79 14.46 17.05
N ILE A 911 31.13 14.86 18.15
CA ILE A 911 30.75 13.94 19.23
C ILE A 911 29.76 12.88 18.72
N ILE A 912 28.81 13.24 17.86
CA ILE A 912 27.87 12.28 17.25
C ILE A 912 28.60 11.28 16.35
N ILE A 913 29.61 11.71 15.60
CA ILE A 913 30.44 10.83 14.76
C ILE A 913 31.18 9.82 15.62
N VAL A 914 31.85 10.28 16.69
CA VAL A 914 32.55 9.40 17.64
C VAL A 914 31.59 8.35 18.22
N GLY A 915 30.39 8.76 18.63
CA GLY A 915 29.37 7.85 19.16
C GLY A 915 28.97 6.74 18.17
N LYS A 916 28.94 7.02 16.87
CA LYS A 916 28.63 6.00 15.84
C LYS A 916 29.82 5.09 15.53
N MET A 917 31.04 5.60 15.58
CA MET A 917 32.28 4.83 15.37
C MET A 917 32.56 3.83 16.50
N MET A 918 31.99 4.03 17.70
CA MET A 918 32.16 3.09 18.82
C MET A 918 31.68 1.66 18.51
N LYS A 919 30.75 1.48 17.57
CA LYS A 919 30.33 0.13 17.14
C LYS A 919 31.45 -0.59 16.40
N ASP A 920 32.16 0.11 15.53
CA ASP A 920 33.30 -0.44 14.77
C ASP A 920 34.46 -0.76 15.72
N VAL A 921 34.69 0.09 16.74
CA VAL A 921 35.67 -0.17 17.82
C VAL A 921 35.34 -1.47 18.55
N PHE A 922 34.08 -1.72 18.88
CA PHE A 922 33.69 -2.92 19.62
C PHE A 922 33.97 -4.20 18.81
N PHE A 923 33.62 -4.22 17.51
CA PHE A 923 33.94 -5.35 16.64
C PHE A 923 35.45 -5.56 16.48
N PHE A 924 36.22 -4.47 16.37
CA PHE A 924 37.67 -4.54 16.32
C PHE A 924 38.28 -5.10 17.61
N LEU A 925 37.86 -4.59 18.78
CA LEU A 925 38.35 -5.05 20.08
C LEU A 925 38.06 -6.54 20.30
N PHE A 926 36.95 -7.06 19.76
CA PHE A 926 36.66 -8.49 19.78
C PHE A 926 37.70 -9.30 19.00
N PHE A 927 38.00 -8.94 17.74
CA PHE A 927 39.02 -9.63 16.95
C PHE A 927 40.41 -9.50 17.55
N LEU A 928 40.76 -8.30 18.05
CA LEU A 928 42.02 -8.06 18.72
C LEU A 928 42.15 -8.90 19.99
N GLY A 929 41.09 -9.00 20.79
CA GLY A 929 41.07 -9.79 22.02
C GLY A 929 41.27 -11.29 21.77
N VAL A 930 40.61 -11.86 20.76
CA VAL A 930 40.79 -13.27 20.37
C VAL A 930 42.22 -13.53 19.90
N TRP A 931 42.77 -12.66 19.06
CA TRP A 931 44.13 -12.80 18.55
C TRP A 931 45.18 -12.62 19.66
N LEU A 932 44.98 -11.65 20.54
CA LEU A 932 45.83 -11.37 21.69
C LEU A 932 45.87 -12.54 22.67
N MET A 933 44.72 -13.14 22.97
CA MET A 933 44.63 -14.36 23.79
C MET A 933 45.44 -15.50 23.18
N ALA A 934 45.26 -15.77 21.89
CA ALA A 934 45.94 -16.86 21.19
C ALA A 934 47.47 -16.69 21.26
N TYR A 935 47.96 -15.48 20.99
CA TYR A 935 49.36 -15.14 21.13
C TYR A 935 49.85 -15.26 22.58
N GLY A 936 49.13 -14.67 23.53
CA GLY A 936 49.54 -14.60 24.93
C GLY A 936 49.66 -15.97 25.59
N VAL A 937 48.71 -16.88 25.32
CA VAL A 937 48.74 -18.25 25.84
C VAL A 937 49.87 -19.04 25.20
N ALA A 938 50.04 -18.94 23.87
CA ALA A 938 51.13 -19.62 23.17
C ALA A 938 52.51 -19.15 23.65
N ASN A 939 52.68 -17.84 23.82
CA ASN A 939 53.93 -17.24 24.29
C ASN A 939 54.24 -17.63 25.75
N GLN A 940 53.23 -17.65 26.63
CA GLN A 940 53.40 -18.09 28.01
C GLN A 940 53.80 -19.57 28.10
N ALA A 941 53.17 -20.44 27.30
CA ALA A 941 53.44 -21.88 27.28
C ALA A 941 54.82 -22.24 26.68
N LEU A 942 55.37 -21.41 25.79
CA LEU A 942 56.69 -21.63 25.19
C LEU A 942 57.86 -21.12 26.04
N ILE A 943 57.64 -20.09 26.87
CA ILE A 943 58.70 -19.47 27.68
C ILE A 943 58.83 -20.13 29.06
N TYR A 944 57.71 -20.58 29.66
CA TYR A 944 57.69 -21.14 31.01
C TYR A 944 57.11 -22.56 31.01
N SER A 945 57.84 -23.50 31.61
CA SER A 945 57.39 -24.88 31.80
C SER A 945 56.31 -25.02 32.87
N TYR A 946 56.41 -24.24 33.96
CA TYR A 946 55.47 -24.27 35.08
C TYR A 946 55.39 -22.90 35.79
N ASP A 947 54.17 -22.37 35.95
CA ASP A 947 53.88 -21.18 36.75
C ASP A 947 52.51 -21.37 37.44
N PRO A 948 52.44 -21.58 38.77
CA PRO A 948 51.18 -21.82 39.49
C PRO A 948 50.44 -20.53 39.86
N ASN A 949 51.06 -19.35 39.69
CA ASN A 949 50.50 -18.09 40.17
C ASN A 949 49.55 -17.47 39.13
N PRO A 950 48.22 -17.49 39.35
CA PRO A 950 47.26 -17.01 38.36
C PRO A 950 47.46 -15.53 38.04
N ASN A 951 47.75 -14.69 39.04
CA ASN A 951 47.99 -13.25 38.83
C ASN A 951 49.17 -12.96 37.89
N ARG A 952 50.25 -13.75 37.95
CA ARG A 952 51.41 -13.62 37.06
C ARG A 952 51.06 -14.08 35.65
N ILE A 953 50.35 -15.21 35.52
CA ILE A 953 49.88 -15.73 34.23
C ILE A 953 48.95 -14.72 33.55
N PHE A 954 47.95 -14.18 34.24
CA PHE A 954 47.03 -13.19 33.67
C PHE A 954 47.77 -11.94 33.18
N ARG A 955 48.74 -11.43 33.96
CA ARG A 955 49.58 -10.29 33.55
C ARG A 955 50.44 -10.60 32.32
N ARG A 956 51.01 -11.81 32.22
CA ARG A 956 51.87 -12.21 31.10
C ARG A 956 51.07 -12.55 29.83
N VAL A 957 49.88 -13.15 29.95
CA VAL A 957 49.03 -13.55 28.82
C VAL A 957 48.28 -12.37 28.21
N PHE A 958 47.78 -11.43 29.00
CA PHE A 958 46.96 -10.33 28.47
C PHE A 958 47.69 -8.99 28.42
N TYR A 959 48.22 -8.56 29.56
CA TYR A 959 48.73 -7.20 29.70
C TYR A 959 50.03 -6.97 28.90
N ARG A 960 50.96 -7.93 28.91
CA ARG A 960 52.22 -7.80 28.16
C ARG A 960 52.02 -7.78 26.64
N PRO A 961 51.31 -8.74 26.01
CA PRO A 961 51.00 -8.69 24.57
C PRO A 961 50.28 -7.41 24.15
N TYR A 962 49.37 -6.89 24.99
CA TYR A 962 48.71 -5.63 24.72
C TYR A 962 49.71 -4.46 24.58
N LEU A 963 50.72 -4.38 25.44
CA LEU A 963 51.77 -3.35 25.37
C LEU A 963 52.66 -3.49 24.12
N HIS A 964 52.85 -4.71 23.61
CA HIS A 964 53.62 -4.93 22.38
C HIS A 964 52.99 -4.21 21.17
N ILE A 965 51.66 -4.10 21.12
CA ILE A 965 50.93 -3.37 20.06
C ILE A 965 51.34 -1.88 20.05
N PHE A 966 51.59 -1.29 21.22
CA PHE A 966 52.05 0.10 21.37
C PHE A 966 53.56 0.28 21.16
N GLY A 967 54.28 -0.78 20.76
CA GLY A 967 55.72 -0.72 20.50
C GLY A 967 56.60 -0.86 21.74
N GLN A 968 56.03 -1.16 22.91
CA GLN A 968 56.80 -1.50 24.11
C GLN A 968 57.12 -3.00 24.10
N ILE A 969 58.21 -3.38 23.45
CA ILE A 969 58.65 -4.77 23.34
C ILE A 969 59.89 -4.95 24.23
N PRO A 970 59.76 -5.50 25.45
CA PRO A 970 60.91 -5.81 26.30
C PRO A 970 61.64 -7.03 25.74
N VAL A 971 62.53 -6.79 24.77
CA VAL A 971 63.30 -7.85 24.09
C VAL A 971 64.11 -8.70 25.07
N GLU A 972 64.57 -8.09 26.16
CA GLU A 972 65.33 -8.73 27.25
C GLU A 972 64.54 -9.81 28.00
N GLU A 973 63.21 -9.69 28.06
CA GLU A 973 62.33 -10.66 28.74
C GLU A 973 61.85 -11.78 27.82
N MET A 974 61.89 -11.55 26.50
CA MET A 974 61.35 -12.45 25.48
C MET A 974 62.40 -13.32 24.81
N ASP A 975 63.58 -12.76 24.56
CA ASP A 975 64.70 -13.48 23.98
C ASP A 975 65.52 -14.11 25.11
N VAL A 976 65.60 -15.44 25.11
CA VAL A 976 66.39 -16.20 26.09
C VAL A 976 67.90 -16.06 25.84
N GLY A 977 68.31 -15.45 24.72
CA GLY A 977 69.71 -15.15 24.39
C GLY A 977 70.26 -13.85 25.00
N LYS A 978 69.45 -13.08 25.76
CA LYS A 978 69.88 -11.88 26.47
C LYS A 978 69.74 -12.06 27.98
N ASP A 979 70.72 -11.53 28.73
CA ASP A 979 70.75 -11.65 30.18
C ASP A 979 69.55 -10.93 30.84
N TRP A 980 68.96 -11.59 31.85
CA TRP A 980 67.86 -11.05 32.64
C TRP A 980 68.35 -10.76 34.05
N ASP A 981 68.24 -9.51 34.48
CA ASP A 981 68.71 -9.07 35.80
C ASP A 981 67.84 -9.55 36.99
N ILE A 982 67.10 -10.67 36.86
CA ILE A 982 66.23 -11.21 37.91
C ILE A 982 66.64 -12.62 38.30
N ASN A 983 66.80 -12.86 39.61
CA ASN A 983 67.10 -14.18 40.17
C ASN A 983 65.92 -15.14 39.96
N CYS A 984 66.11 -16.16 39.13
CA CYS A 984 65.10 -17.17 38.82
C CYS A 984 65.46 -18.54 39.44
N THR A 985 64.45 -19.39 39.66
CA THR A 985 64.62 -20.77 40.15
C THR A 985 63.79 -21.76 39.35
N ASP A 986 64.33 -22.96 39.10
CA ASP A 986 63.63 -24.08 38.44
C ASP A 986 62.93 -25.02 39.44
N ASN A 987 63.08 -24.76 40.74
CA ASN A 987 62.60 -25.67 41.77
C ASN A 987 61.10 -25.46 42.06
N VAL A 988 60.28 -26.46 41.77
CA VAL A 988 58.81 -26.41 41.83
C VAL A 988 58.30 -25.92 43.19
N THR A 989 58.91 -26.34 44.31
CA THR A 989 58.49 -25.93 45.66
C THR A 989 58.77 -24.47 45.96
N LEU A 990 59.84 -23.90 45.38
CA LEU A 990 60.20 -22.49 45.54
C LEU A 990 59.32 -21.60 44.64
N ILE A 991 58.97 -22.10 43.45
CA ILE A 991 58.03 -21.44 42.53
C ILE A 991 56.63 -21.36 43.16
N GLU A 992 56.17 -22.42 43.84
CA GLU A 992 54.91 -22.41 44.59
C GLU A 992 54.93 -21.44 45.79
N SER A 993 56.11 -21.22 46.39
CA SER A 993 56.29 -20.21 47.44
C SER A 993 56.36 -18.76 46.92
N GLY A 994 56.36 -18.57 45.59
CA GLY A 994 56.29 -17.26 44.95
C GLY A 994 57.59 -16.77 44.30
N GLU A 995 58.65 -17.58 44.19
CA GLU A 995 59.85 -17.22 43.43
C GLU A 995 59.60 -17.18 41.91
N GLU A 996 60.48 -16.54 41.14
CA GLU A 996 60.30 -16.42 39.68
C GLU A 996 60.80 -17.66 38.93
N PRO A 997 59.98 -18.28 38.06
CA PRO A 997 60.41 -19.43 37.27
C PRO A 997 61.43 -19.00 36.20
N CYS A 998 62.45 -19.82 35.97
CA CYS A 998 63.40 -19.59 34.87
C CYS A 998 62.76 -19.86 33.50
N ARG A 999 63.35 -19.25 32.46
CA ARG A 999 62.89 -19.37 31.07
C ARG A 999 63.49 -20.60 30.40
N THR A 1000 62.71 -21.31 29.60
CA THR A 1000 63.17 -22.49 28.86
C THR A 1000 63.85 -22.11 27.53
N HIS A 1001 65.05 -22.64 27.28
CA HIS A 1001 65.84 -22.35 26.07
C HIS A 1001 65.42 -23.15 24.82
N GLU A 1002 64.63 -24.21 24.97
CA GLU A 1002 64.46 -25.25 23.94
C GLU A 1002 63.80 -24.77 22.62
N SER A 1003 62.95 -23.75 22.67
CA SER A 1003 62.17 -23.27 21.50
C SER A 1003 62.21 -21.74 21.31
N ASN A 1004 63.32 -21.09 21.67
CA ASN A 1004 63.45 -19.63 21.57
C ASN A 1004 63.20 -19.09 20.13
N TRP A 1005 63.68 -19.80 19.11
CA TRP A 1005 63.47 -19.41 17.71
C TRP A 1005 61.98 -19.27 17.33
N LEU A 1006 61.12 -20.12 17.89
CA LEU A 1006 59.69 -20.12 17.64
C LEU A 1006 59.03 -18.91 18.32
N VAL A 1007 59.44 -18.55 19.53
CA VAL A 1007 58.96 -17.36 20.26
C VAL A 1007 59.23 -16.08 19.47
N VAL A 1008 60.44 -15.94 18.92
CA VAL A 1008 60.82 -14.79 18.09
C VAL A 1008 59.99 -14.73 16.79
N ILE A 1009 59.77 -15.87 16.12
CA ILE A 1009 58.91 -15.93 14.93
C ILE A 1009 57.46 -15.56 15.28
N LEU A 1010 56.93 -16.09 16.38
CA LEU A 1010 55.55 -15.86 16.82
C LEU A 1010 55.34 -14.38 17.17
N LEU A 1011 56.34 -13.70 17.76
CA LEU A 1011 56.35 -12.25 17.96
C LEU A 1011 56.31 -11.47 16.64
N VAL A 1012 57.13 -11.82 15.64
CA VAL A 1012 57.13 -11.15 14.33
C VAL A 1012 55.79 -11.33 13.62
N VAL A 1013 55.25 -12.55 13.61
CA VAL A 1013 53.93 -12.84 13.01
C VAL A 1013 52.84 -12.07 13.74
N TYR A 1014 52.88 -12.03 15.07
CA TYR A 1014 51.94 -11.26 15.88
C TYR A 1014 51.95 -9.78 15.51
N LEU A 1015 53.13 -9.14 15.49
CA LEU A 1015 53.29 -7.73 15.16
C LEU A 1015 52.88 -7.42 13.72
N LEU A 1016 53.17 -8.30 12.77
CA LEU A 1016 52.74 -8.15 11.37
C LEU A 1016 51.21 -8.17 11.28
N VAL A 1017 50.57 -9.16 11.90
CA VAL A 1017 49.11 -9.29 11.86
C VAL A 1017 48.43 -8.14 12.63
N THR A 1018 48.91 -7.77 13.82
CA THR A 1018 48.30 -6.68 14.58
C THR A 1018 48.52 -5.33 13.93
N ASN A 1019 49.76 -4.98 13.60
CA ASN A 1019 50.10 -3.60 13.23
C ASN A 1019 49.90 -3.33 11.74
N ILE A 1020 50.16 -4.30 10.87
CA ILE A 1020 50.00 -4.12 9.41
C ILE A 1020 48.59 -4.47 8.95
N LEU A 1021 47.97 -5.52 9.50
CA LEU A 1021 46.64 -5.93 9.06
C LEU A 1021 45.53 -5.32 9.93
N LEU A 1022 45.50 -5.60 11.24
CA LEU A 1022 44.37 -5.21 12.09
C LEU A 1022 44.27 -3.70 12.29
N ILE A 1023 45.35 -2.99 12.63
CA ILE A 1023 45.32 -1.52 12.82
C ILE A 1023 44.94 -0.80 11.51
N ASN A 1024 45.50 -1.21 10.36
CA ASN A 1024 45.15 -0.58 9.09
C ASN A 1024 43.71 -0.86 8.67
N LEU A 1025 43.18 -2.05 8.99
CA LEU A 1025 41.76 -2.35 8.82
C LEU A 1025 40.88 -1.46 9.70
N LEU A 1026 41.27 -1.18 10.95
CA LEU A 1026 40.57 -0.22 11.80
C LEU A 1026 40.57 1.19 11.20
N ILE A 1027 41.71 1.65 10.68
CA ILE A 1027 41.82 2.96 10.01
C ILE A 1027 40.89 3.00 8.78
N ALA A 1028 40.83 1.94 7.98
CA ALA A 1028 39.95 1.85 6.82
C ALA A 1028 38.47 1.86 7.21
N MET A 1029 38.07 1.07 8.22
CA MET A 1029 36.68 1.06 8.73
C MET A 1029 36.29 2.44 9.27
N PHE A 1030 37.15 3.08 10.05
CA PHE A 1030 36.92 4.44 10.54
C PHE A 1030 36.82 5.45 9.41
N SER A 1031 37.68 5.38 8.38
CA SER A 1031 37.62 6.30 7.24
C SER A 1031 36.29 6.16 6.48
N TYR A 1032 35.83 4.92 6.24
CA TYR A 1032 34.54 4.65 5.61
C TYR A 1032 33.37 5.17 6.46
N THR A 1033 33.32 4.80 7.74
CA THR A 1033 32.25 5.24 8.65
C THR A 1033 32.28 6.76 8.86
N PHE A 1034 33.47 7.37 8.95
CA PHE A 1034 33.61 8.83 9.03
C PHE A 1034 32.98 9.51 7.82
N SER A 1035 33.36 9.08 6.62
CA SER A 1035 32.90 9.69 5.37
C SER A 1035 31.39 9.57 5.21
N LYS A 1036 30.83 8.39 5.52
CA LYS A 1036 29.40 8.12 5.46
C LYS A 1036 28.59 8.88 6.51
N VAL A 1037 29.11 9.03 7.71
CA VAL A 1037 28.40 9.72 8.82
C VAL A 1037 28.54 11.24 8.70
N GLN A 1038 29.68 11.74 8.22
CA GLN A 1038 29.98 13.18 8.12
C GLN A 1038 28.94 13.91 7.26
N GLU A 1039 28.54 13.32 6.13
CA GLU A 1039 27.57 13.92 5.19
C GLU A 1039 26.24 14.30 5.86
N HIS A 1040 25.75 13.49 6.80
CA HIS A 1040 24.49 13.74 7.50
C HIS A 1040 24.68 14.23 8.95
N SER A 1041 25.91 14.30 9.46
CA SER A 1041 26.18 14.58 10.89
C SER A 1041 25.59 15.91 11.38
N ASP A 1042 25.60 16.95 10.54
CA ASP A 1042 25.03 18.27 10.88
C ASP A 1042 23.51 18.22 11.05
N THR A 1043 22.78 17.45 10.21
CA THR A 1043 21.33 17.31 10.34
C THR A 1043 20.97 16.54 11.62
N TYR A 1044 21.73 15.49 11.95
CA TYR A 1044 21.58 14.78 13.23
C TYR A 1044 21.85 15.70 14.43
N TRP A 1045 22.88 16.53 14.38
CA TRP A 1045 23.19 17.47 15.45
C TRP A 1045 22.10 18.53 15.62
N LYS A 1046 21.65 19.16 14.52
CA LYS A 1046 20.57 20.14 14.51
C LYS A 1046 19.26 19.61 15.09
N PHE A 1047 18.95 18.33 14.86
CA PHE A 1047 17.82 17.63 15.47
C PHE A 1047 18.04 17.43 16.99
N GLN A 1048 19.17 16.86 17.40
CA GLN A 1048 19.48 16.63 18.83
C GLN A 1048 19.56 17.93 19.64
N ARG A 1049 19.97 19.03 19.01
CA ARG A 1049 20.03 20.36 19.62
C ARG A 1049 18.68 20.79 20.19
N TYR A 1050 17.54 20.42 19.57
CA TYR A 1050 16.22 20.71 20.10
C TYR A 1050 16.03 20.09 21.50
N ASN A 1051 16.27 18.79 21.64
CA ASN A 1051 16.10 18.06 22.90
C ASN A 1051 16.95 18.67 24.02
N LEU A 1052 18.21 18.98 23.71
CA LEU A 1052 19.12 19.61 24.65
C LEU A 1052 18.62 21.01 25.08
N ILE A 1053 18.16 21.84 24.13
CA ILE A 1053 17.63 23.18 24.46
C ILE A 1053 16.38 23.08 25.34
N VAL A 1054 15.45 22.17 25.03
CA VAL A 1054 14.23 21.94 25.83
C VAL A 1054 14.61 21.50 27.24
N GLU A 1055 15.58 20.59 27.37
CA GLU A 1055 16.09 20.13 28.65
C GLU A 1055 16.63 21.30 29.49
N TYR A 1056 17.59 22.07 28.96
CA TYR A 1056 18.18 23.21 29.67
C TYR A 1056 17.21 24.35 29.95
N HIS A 1057 16.23 24.60 29.06
CA HIS A 1057 15.19 25.60 29.31
C HIS A 1057 14.29 25.19 30.49
N SER A 1058 13.96 23.89 30.58
CA SER A 1058 13.15 23.33 31.67
C SER A 1058 13.87 23.32 33.02
N ARG A 1059 15.22 23.29 33.03
CA ARG A 1059 16.03 23.31 34.26
C ARG A 1059 15.84 24.61 35.05
N PRO A 1060 15.95 24.56 36.39
CA PRO A 1060 16.00 25.78 37.20
C PRO A 1060 17.24 26.61 36.86
N SER A 1061 17.16 27.93 37.03
CA SER A 1061 18.25 28.86 36.68
C SER A 1061 19.46 28.80 37.63
N LEU A 1062 19.27 28.31 38.86
CA LEU A 1062 20.34 28.16 39.84
C LEU A 1062 21.12 26.88 39.58
N ALA A 1063 22.43 27.01 39.44
CA ALA A 1063 23.34 25.88 39.31
C ALA A 1063 23.53 25.14 40.65
N PRO A 1064 23.86 23.83 40.64
CA PRO A 1064 24.34 23.12 41.82
C PRO A 1064 25.52 23.86 42.46
N PRO A 1065 25.60 24.04 43.79
CA PRO A 1065 24.78 23.42 44.85
C PRO A 1065 23.53 24.22 45.26
N PHE A 1066 23.36 25.46 44.77
CA PHE A 1066 22.25 26.34 45.16
C PHE A 1066 20.90 25.95 44.56
N ILE A 1067 20.88 24.94 43.69
CA ILE A 1067 19.69 24.38 43.06
C ILE A 1067 18.63 23.90 44.06
N ILE A 1068 19.05 23.46 45.27
CA ILE A 1068 18.15 23.00 46.34
C ILE A 1068 17.10 24.06 46.72
N LEU A 1069 17.48 25.34 46.75
CA LEU A 1069 16.56 26.46 47.03
C LEU A 1069 15.47 26.58 45.96
N SER A 1070 15.84 26.29 44.71
CA SER A 1070 14.90 26.27 43.59
C SER A 1070 13.93 25.09 43.68
N HIS A 1071 14.43 23.90 44.04
CA HIS A 1071 13.57 22.72 44.25
C HIS A 1071 12.56 22.96 45.38
N ILE A 1072 12.98 23.55 46.49
CA ILE A 1072 12.09 23.90 47.61
C ILE A 1072 11.02 24.90 47.14
N ASN A 1073 11.41 25.95 46.41
CA ASN A 1073 10.46 26.94 45.88
C ASN A 1073 9.46 26.31 44.87
N LEU A 1074 9.93 25.43 43.98
CA LEU A 1074 9.10 24.70 43.02
C LEU A 1074 8.14 23.73 43.72
N PHE A 1075 8.62 23.02 44.75
CA PHE A 1075 7.82 22.12 45.57
C PHE A 1075 6.69 22.89 46.27
N ILE A 1076 7.01 24.02 46.91
CA ILE A 1076 6.02 24.90 47.54
C ILE A 1076 5.01 25.43 46.51
N LYS A 1077 5.47 25.94 45.35
CA LYS A 1077 4.57 26.49 44.33
C LYS A 1077 3.63 25.45 43.72
N ARG A 1078 4.09 24.21 43.50
CA ARG A 1078 3.31 23.17 42.82
C ARG A 1078 2.46 22.35 43.76
N VAL A 1079 3.02 21.89 44.88
CA VAL A 1079 2.33 20.99 45.81
C VAL A 1079 1.44 21.78 46.76
N ILE A 1080 1.92 22.92 47.27
CA ILE A 1080 1.18 23.71 48.27
C ILE A 1080 0.29 24.77 47.60
N ARG A 1081 0.79 25.50 46.58
CA ARG A 1081 0.04 26.62 45.94
C ARG A 1081 -0.65 26.28 44.61
N LYS A 1082 -0.43 25.07 44.05
CA LYS A 1082 -1.00 24.61 42.77
C LYS A 1082 -0.86 25.60 41.59
N VAL A 1083 0.21 26.39 41.56
CA VAL A 1083 0.44 27.37 40.47
C VAL A 1083 1.14 26.70 39.28
N PRO A 1084 0.63 26.82 38.04
CA PRO A 1084 1.27 26.27 36.85
C PRO A 1084 2.58 27.00 36.48
N SER A 1085 3.47 26.31 35.75
CA SER A 1085 4.79 26.83 35.38
C SER A 1085 4.71 27.77 34.18
N VAL A 1086 5.15 29.02 34.33
CA VAL A 1086 5.19 30.04 33.27
C VAL A 1086 6.16 29.69 32.13
N LYS A 1087 7.19 28.87 32.39
CA LYS A 1087 8.21 28.48 31.38
C LYS A 1087 7.64 27.67 30.20
N ILE A 1088 6.49 27.03 30.36
CA ILE A 1088 5.87 26.21 29.30
C ILE A 1088 5.48 27.06 28.08
N HIS A 1089 5.19 28.36 28.28
CA HIS A 1089 4.67 29.24 27.24
C HIS A 1089 5.67 29.59 26.11
N HIS A 1090 6.97 29.34 26.28
CA HIS A 1090 7.97 29.61 25.22
C HIS A 1090 7.98 28.53 24.12
N PHE A 1091 7.48 27.34 24.43
CA PHE A 1091 7.37 26.22 23.47
C PHE A 1091 5.91 25.92 23.08
N VAL A 1092 4.96 26.49 23.81
CA VAL A 1092 3.53 26.22 23.65
C VAL A 1092 2.76 27.53 23.81
N LEU A 1093 2.16 28.01 22.73
CA LEU A 1093 1.38 29.23 22.71
C LEU A 1093 -0.10 28.92 22.44
N ASP A 1094 -0.96 29.32 23.36
CA ASP A 1094 -2.41 29.30 23.19
C ASP A 1094 -2.84 30.63 22.58
N LEU A 1095 -3.25 30.60 21.31
CA LEU A 1095 -3.69 31.78 20.57
C LEU A 1095 -5.20 32.00 20.75
N GLU A 1096 -5.61 33.27 20.77
CA GLU A 1096 -7.04 33.61 20.66
C GLU A 1096 -7.58 33.09 19.31
N PRO A 1097 -8.79 32.49 19.26
CA PRO A 1097 -9.31 31.83 18.05
C PRO A 1097 -9.31 32.71 16.80
N LYS A 1098 -9.54 34.03 16.94
CA LYS A 1098 -9.47 34.99 15.82
C LYS A 1098 -8.05 35.09 15.24
N SER A 1099 -7.05 35.15 16.10
CA SER A 1099 -5.64 35.21 15.68
C SER A 1099 -5.14 33.88 15.10
N ALA A 1100 -5.59 32.76 15.67
CA ALA A 1100 -5.31 31.43 15.15
C ALA A 1100 -5.90 31.23 13.74
N ASN A 1101 -7.15 31.65 13.51
CA ASN A 1101 -7.77 31.58 12.19
C ASN A 1101 -7.01 32.43 11.16
N ARG A 1102 -6.62 33.68 11.50
CA ARG A 1102 -5.81 34.53 10.63
C ARG A 1102 -4.47 33.90 10.26
N LEU A 1103 -3.82 33.21 11.20
CA LEU A 1103 -2.57 32.52 10.96
C LEU A 1103 -2.77 31.29 10.06
N SER A 1104 -3.83 30.52 10.27
CA SER A 1104 -4.19 29.37 9.42
C SER A 1104 -4.54 29.81 7.99
N THR A 1105 -5.26 30.92 7.82
CA THR A 1105 -5.55 31.47 6.48
C THR A 1105 -4.28 31.92 5.77
N TRP A 1106 -3.35 32.54 6.51
CA TRP A 1106 -2.06 32.92 5.95
C TRP A 1106 -1.22 31.71 5.55
N GLU A 1107 -1.15 30.67 6.39
CA GLU A 1107 -0.48 29.40 6.05
C GLU A 1107 -1.10 28.75 4.81
N THR A 1108 -2.42 28.79 4.66
CA THR A 1108 -3.13 28.21 3.51
C THR A 1108 -2.78 28.96 2.22
N ILE A 1109 -2.72 30.30 2.25
CA ILE A 1109 -2.27 31.10 1.10
C ILE A 1109 -0.83 30.73 0.73
N GLN A 1110 0.07 30.61 1.71
CA GLN A 1110 1.46 30.21 1.44
C GLN A 1110 1.57 28.80 0.86
N LYS A 1111 0.71 27.86 1.28
CA LYS A 1111 0.60 26.53 0.69
C LYS A 1111 0.15 26.61 -0.78
N GLU A 1112 -0.89 27.38 -1.09
CA GLU A 1112 -1.39 27.53 -2.47
C GLU A 1112 -0.35 28.16 -3.40
N ASP A 1113 0.34 29.22 -2.95
CA ASP A 1113 1.45 29.85 -3.68
C ASP A 1113 2.57 28.84 -3.94
N PHE A 1114 2.89 28.00 -2.95
CA PHE A 1114 3.88 26.94 -3.10
C PHE A 1114 3.44 25.85 -4.09
N LEU A 1115 2.20 25.34 -3.98
CA LEU A 1115 1.67 24.30 -4.86
C LEU A 1115 1.57 24.77 -6.32
N THR A 1116 1.15 26.02 -6.53
CA THR A 1116 1.11 26.62 -7.88
C THR A 1116 2.50 26.78 -8.47
N ALA A 1117 3.49 27.23 -7.68
CA ALA A 1117 4.88 27.31 -8.10
C ALA A 1117 5.46 25.92 -8.44
N ARG A 1118 5.23 24.92 -7.59
CA ARG A 1118 5.65 23.54 -7.82
C ARG A 1118 5.02 22.94 -9.07
N ASN A 1119 3.71 23.12 -9.25
CA ASN A 1119 3.00 22.67 -10.45
C ASN A 1119 3.52 23.35 -11.72
N LYS A 1120 3.89 24.64 -11.64
CA LYS A 1120 4.52 25.35 -12.76
C LYS A 1120 5.90 24.78 -13.10
N ILE A 1121 6.72 24.49 -12.08
CA ILE A 1121 8.04 23.85 -12.25
C ILE A 1121 7.88 22.47 -12.88
N GLN A 1122 6.97 21.63 -12.35
CA GLN A 1122 6.71 20.29 -12.88
C GLN A 1122 6.22 20.35 -14.33
N LYS A 1123 5.28 21.25 -14.66
CA LYS A 1123 4.83 21.48 -16.05
C LYS A 1123 5.95 21.98 -16.96
N SER A 1124 6.94 22.70 -16.41
CA SER A 1124 8.09 23.20 -17.15
C SER A 1124 9.22 22.18 -17.32
N SER A 1125 9.19 21.06 -16.60
CA SER A 1125 10.16 19.97 -16.72
C SER A 1125 10.20 19.41 -18.14
N ASP A 1126 11.39 19.09 -18.63
CA ASP A 1126 11.60 18.58 -19.98
C ASP A 1126 10.90 17.22 -20.20
N SER A 1127 10.81 16.39 -19.15
CA SER A 1127 10.04 15.14 -19.15
C SER A 1127 8.55 15.38 -19.48
N GLU A 1128 7.89 16.28 -18.74
CA GLU A 1128 6.47 16.57 -18.95
C GLU A 1128 6.21 17.33 -20.25
N ARG A 1129 7.18 18.15 -20.69
CA ARG A 1129 7.14 18.78 -22.02
C ARG A 1129 7.19 17.74 -23.12
N LEU A 1130 8.08 16.75 -23.01
CA LEU A 1130 8.20 15.66 -23.96
C LEU A 1130 6.95 14.78 -23.97
N LYS A 1131 6.39 14.45 -22.80
CA LYS A 1131 5.12 13.71 -22.70
C LYS A 1131 3.97 14.45 -23.38
N ARG A 1132 3.84 15.76 -23.17
CA ARG A 1132 2.83 16.59 -23.85
C ARG A 1132 3.09 16.71 -25.35
N MET A 1133 4.33 16.79 -25.77
CA MET A 1133 4.70 16.80 -27.19
C MET A 1133 4.33 15.47 -27.83
N SER A 1134 4.62 14.34 -27.19
CA SER A 1134 4.19 13.00 -27.63
C SER A 1134 2.67 12.94 -27.78
N ALA A 1135 1.91 13.30 -26.73
CA ALA A 1135 0.46 13.26 -26.78
C ALA A 1135 -0.13 14.18 -27.88
N LYS A 1136 0.51 15.32 -28.14
CA LYS A 1136 0.13 16.21 -29.26
C LYS A 1136 0.46 15.59 -30.62
N VAL A 1137 1.63 14.96 -30.76
CA VAL A 1137 2.02 14.26 -31.99
C VAL A 1137 1.07 13.10 -32.26
N ASP A 1138 0.69 12.33 -31.23
CA ASP A 1138 -0.30 11.26 -31.33
C ASP A 1138 -1.66 11.80 -31.78
N GLY A 1139 -2.10 12.94 -31.24
CA GLY A 1139 -3.33 13.62 -31.67
C GLY A 1139 -3.27 14.09 -33.13
N VAL A 1140 -2.15 14.66 -33.57
CA VAL A 1140 -1.94 15.06 -34.97
C VAL A 1140 -1.93 13.83 -35.89
N LEU A 1141 -1.29 12.74 -35.47
CA LEU A 1141 -1.26 11.49 -36.23
C LEU A 1141 -2.67 10.91 -36.43
N LYS A 1142 -3.52 10.95 -35.39
CA LYS A 1142 -4.92 10.53 -35.49
C LYS A 1142 -5.69 11.35 -36.53
N HIS A 1143 -5.58 12.68 -36.48
CA HIS A 1143 -6.22 13.55 -37.47
C HIS A 1143 -5.68 13.35 -38.89
N LEU A 1144 -4.38 13.09 -39.06
CA LEU A 1144 -3.81 12.79 -40.37
C LEU A 1144 -4.33 11.47 -40.96
N SER A 1145 -4.54 10.43 -40.12
CA SER A 1145 -5.15 9.18 -40.59
C SER A 1145 -6.60 9.36 -41.06
N GLU A 1146 -7.41 10.11 -40.32
CA GLU A 1146 -8.79 10.41 -40.70
C GLU A 1146 -8.84 11.19 -42.03
N SER A 1147 -7.96 12.18 -42.19
CA SER A 1147 -7.86 12.98 -43.44
C SER A 1147 -7.50 12.13 -44.66
N ARG A 1148 -6.59 11.16 -44.50
CA ARG A 1148 -6.18 10.25 -45.58
C ARG A 1148 -7.34 9.37 -46.05
N ASP A 1149 -8.20 8.93 -45.15
CA ASP A 1149 -9.38 8.12 -45.49
C ASP A 1149 -10.41 8.96 -46.27
N PHE A 1150 -10.58 10.23 -45.92
CA PHE A 1150 -11.41 11.16 -46.70
C PHE A 1150 -10.89 11.33 -48.12
N GLU A 1151 -9.57 11.49 -48.31
CA GLU A 1151 -8.97 11.61 -49.65
C GLU A 1151 -9.21 10.35 -50.50
N HIS A 1152 -9.08 9.15 -49.91
CA HIS A 1152 -9.38 7.90 -50.59
C HIS A 1152 -10.86 7.79 -51.00
N ARG A 1153 -11.79 8.18 -50.12
CA ARG A 1153 -13.23 8.20 -50.43
C ARG A 1153 -13.55 9.21 -51.54
N LEU A 1154 -12.92 10.38 -51.51
CA LEU A 1154 -13.15 11.43 -52.49
C LEU A 1154 -12.66 11.01 -53.88
N ARG A 1155 -11.47 10.40 -53.98
CA ARG A 1155 -10.97 9.81 -55.24
C ARG A 1155 -11.88 8.68 -55.75
N SER A 1156 -12.43 7.84 -54.88
CA SER A 1156 -13.37 6.81 -55.29
C SER A 1156 -14.67 7.40 -55.85
N LEU A 1157 -15.18 8.48 -55.25
CA LEU A 1157 -16.36 9.19 -55.76
C LEU A 1157 -16.08 9.90 -57.07
N GLU A 1158 -14.90 10.52 -57.22
CA GLU A 1158 -14.44 11.14 -58.45
C GLU A 1158 -14.38 10.11 -59.59
N ASN A 1159 -13.76 8.95 -59.35
CA ASN A 1159 -13.73 7.85 -60.31
C ASN A 1159 -15.14 7.34 -60.69
N GLN A 1160 -16.07 7.26 -59.73
CA GLN A 1160 -17.46 6.88 -60.03
C GLN A 1160 -18.20 7.96 -60.83
N MET A 1161 -17.96 9.23 -60.54
CA MET A 1161 -18.53 10.34 -61.27
C MET A 1161 -17.99 10.42 -62.71
N GLU A 1162 -16.69 10.21 -62.91
CA GLU A 1162 -16.08 10.07 -64.24
C GLU A 1162 -16.65 8.87 -65.00
N TYR A 1163 -16.86 7.74 -64.34
CA TYR A 1163 -17.51 6.57 -64.93
C TYR A 1163 -18.96 6.87 -65.34
N CYS A 1164 -19.76 7.48 -64.46
CA CYS A 1164 -21.13 7.87 -64.77
C CYS A 1164 -21.20 8.89 -65.91
N SER A 1165 -20.30 9.88 -65.91
CA SER A 1165 -20.17 10.88 -66.98
C SER A 1165 -19.82 10.24 -68.32
N SER A 1166 -18.85 9.32 -68.34
CA SER A 1166 -18.44 8.58 -69.54
C SER A 1166 -19.48 7.56 -70.02
N ALA A 1167 -20.23 6.94 -69.11
CA ALA A 1167 -21.36 6.08 -69.44
C ALA A 1167 -22.54 6.89 -70.01
N LEU A 1168 -22.86 8.05 -69.41
CA LEU A 1168 -23.90 8.94 -69.91
C LEU A 1168 -23.55 9.52 -71.28
N SER A 1169 -22.29 9.94 -71.49
CA SER A 1169 -21.85 10.40 -72.81
C SER A 1169 -21.90 9.28 -73.85
N TRP A 1170 -21.51 8.06 -73.49
CA TRP A 1170 -21.67 6.88 -74.37
C TRP A 1170 -23.14 6.58 -74.69
N VAL A 1171 -24.05 6.67 -73.71
CA VAL A 1171 -25.50 6.49 -73.91
C VAL A 1171 -26.06 7.57 -74.84
N VAL A 1172 -25.67 8.84 -74.65
CA VAL A 1172 -26.10 9.94 -75.51
C VAL A 1172 -25.56 9.78 -76.94
N ASP A 1173 -24.29 9.42 -77.10
CA ASP A 1173 -23.67 9.19 -78.40
C ASP A 1173 -24.31 7.99 -79.13
N THR A 1174 -24.67 6.93 -78.41
CA THR A 1174 -25.36 5.77 -78.99
C THR A 1174 -26.82 6.04 -79.33
N LEU A 1175 -27.53 6.87 -78.55
CA LEU A 1175 -28.91 7.27 -78.85
C LEU A 1175 -28.99 8.30 -79.99
N SER A 1176 -27.97 9.14 -80.17
CA SER A 1176 -27.91 10.13 -81.26
C SER A 1176 -27.65 9.50 -82.63
N GLN A 1177 -27.07 8.30 -82.68
CA GLN A 1177 -26.84 7.53 -83.90
C GLN A 1177 -28.03 6.60 -84.15
N GLY A 1178 -28.92 6.99 -85.07
CA GLY A 1178 -30.15 6.26 -85.38
C GLY A 1178 -29.95 4.76 -85.69
N SER A 1179 -31.01 3.99 -85.43
CA SER A 1179 -31.16 2.52 -85.28
C SER A 1179 -30.53 1.53 -86.29
N THR A 1180 -29.59 1.90 -87.17
CA THR A 1180 -29.09 1.03 -88.25
C THR A 1180 -27.59 0.77 -88.28
N PHE A 1181 -26.79 1.18 -87.29
CA PHE A 1181 -25.36 0.81 -87.22
C PHE A 1181 -24.90 0.33 -85.84
N LYS A 1182 -24.05 -0.71 -85.82
CA LYS A 1182 -23.36 -1.21 -84.63
C LYS A 1182 -22.56 -0.07 -83.97
N PRO A 1183 -22.56 0.04 -82.63
CA PRO A 1183 -21.89 1.12 -81.93
C PRO A 1183 -20.38 1.10 -82.21
N PRO A 1184 -19.74 2.26 -82.49
CA PRO A 1184 -18.32 2.34 -82.86
C PRO A 1184 -17.36 2.18 -81.67
N ARG A 1185 -17.85 2.19 -80.43
CA ARG A 1185 -17.04 2.01 -79.21
C ARG A 1185 -17.71 1.03 -78.23
N PRO A 1186 -16.94 0.10 -77.63
CA PRO A 1186 -17.46 -0.76 -76.57
C PRO A 1186 -17.90 0.10 -75.36
N PRO A 1187 -18.89 -0.35 -74.58
CA PRO A 1187 -19.32 0.36 -73.38
C PRO A 1187 -18.13 0.52 -72.42
N PRO A 1188 -18.07 1.62 -71.65
CA PRO A 1188 -17.04 1.78 -70.64
C PRO A 1188 -17.13 0.62 -69.65
N LEU A 1189 -16.10 -0.24 -69.69
CA LEU A 1189 -15.96 -1.36 -68.75
C LEU A 1189 -15.65 -0.76 -67.39
N ARG A 1190 -16.47 -1.13 -66.40
CA ARG A 1190 -16.23 -0.78 -65.01
C ARG A 1190 -14.93 -1.47 -64.61
N GLY A 1191 -13.82 -0.72 -64.57
CA GLY A 1191 -12.56 -1.22 -64.07
C GLY A 1191 -12.75 -1.64 -62.62
N ILE A 1192 -12.75 -2.94 -62.37
CA ILE A 1192 -12.66 -3.49 -61.01
C ILE A 1192 -11.17 -3.42 -60.67
N TYR A 1193 -10.76 -2.37 -59.96
CA TYR A 1193 -9.48 -2.29 -59.28
C TYR A 1193 -9.72 -2.03 -57.79
#